data_AF-A0A2W5KQN1-F1
#
_entry.id   AF-A0A2W5KQN1-F1
#
_cell.length_a   1.000
_cell.length_b   1.000
_cell.length_c   1.000
_cell.angle_alpha   90.00
_cell.angle_beta   90.00
_cell.angle_gamma   90.00
#
_symmetry.space_group_name_H-M   'P 1'
#
loop_
_entity.id
_entity.type
_entity.pdbx_description
1 polymer ?
#
loop_
_entity_poly.entity_id
_entity_poly.type
_entity_poly.pdbx_seq_one_letter_code
_entity_poly.pdbx_strand_id
1 'polypeptide(L)'
;MKTPVRLLALTIAACTAGAAFAASTENPAPPQWTAWGGTVGLHFNPDLLGDLGIAVTASEHALPAGAARLTDGLQVRQAQAMTAFDLRRDGSIAFRAERGSFAGFLGGAIQARGGLRFELPDGSTLDLTDFRLQPNPVDAMRLDLADRDGTAWFTIDHMMYEMVRSNQVLAVYTADVRASRALAERVGRLELVGHPVADVELLTEVRSQGTGGDLDPQGNGHWHGEQVDGQPPGTVYEADLFMQHISVTRMRQSGTSGHEGNGRVVFAPDSTLRNNLNNGSAVTTIPGQGALGISSALWTARIPWYSKFSGNFAPYNNDQHPFLIWNMYRINADGGIEQIGRSGVKHAWLTTNWDCAPGENISGQILGRGCSDTYSTFNNDDNSDLSFRSEIIPATNQWGRCGSLFDPNCVGSNTNSWPDDDDYVRRLVVNESQISPTRNPGATYLFDSWYLARQDINIYNSMASVTGTPTYSGGNWSFAGQGNYRLGSVTDRWVEGAPSGTTVANTELAVAEGHAKVAVRVVDLGNGQWTYHYAVHNLDFARAVTEGSEPNLRVLSNRGFSSFSVPLEAGAVVGTQRFSDGDLEVGNDWTFSSAGGRLTWTAPAGASLDWGSLYLFSVTVDAPPTPGQSRLDVAQSGSPAFYDVAVPVPGAQADEIFESGFE
;
A
#
# COMPACT_ATOMS: atom_id res chain seq x y z
N MET A 1 72.67 -27.85 61.59
CA MET A 1 72.10 -29.18 61.29
C MET A 1 70.97 -28.99 60.30
N LYS A 2 71.15 -29.49 59.08
CA LYS A 2 70.25 -29.34 57.93
C LYS A 2 69.48 -30.65 57.77
N THR A 3 68.18 -30.57 57.56
CA THR A 3 67.40 -31.66 56.95
C THR A 3 66.38 -31.05 55.99
N PRO A 4 66.23 -31.54 54.74
CA PRO A 4 65.66 -30.76 53.66
C PRO A 4 64.21 -31.12 53.30
N VAL A 5 63.59 -30.15 52.64
CA VAL A 5 62.28 -30.14 51.99
C VAL A 5 62.18 -31.21 50.89
N ARG A 6 61.04 -31.89 50.79
CA ARG A 6 60.58 -32.59 49.58
C ARG A 6 59.17 -32.12 49.20
N LEU A 7 59.07 -31.51 48.02
CA LEU A 7 57.85 -31.26 47.26
C LEU A 7 57.22 -32.62 46.85
N LEU A 8 55.91 -32.78 47.04
CA LEU A 8 55.17 -33.93 46.52
C LEU A 8 54.15 -33.44 45.48
N ALA A 9 54.36 -33.89 44.24
CA ALA A 9 53.44 -33.72 43.13
C ALA A 9 52.20 -34.62 43.33
N LEU A 10 51.01 -34.06 43.11
CA LEU A 10 49.77 -34.84 43.11
C LEU A 10 49.36 -35.12 41.65
N THR A 11 49.58 -36.36 41.25
CA THR A 11 49.13 -36.96 39.98
C THR A 11 47.64 -37.23 40.02
N ILE A 12 46.95 -36.77 38.98
CA ILE A 12 45.54 -37.06 38.68
C ILE A 12 45.42 -38.50 38.19
N ALA A 13 44.60 -39.31 38.86
CA ALA A 13 44.19 -40.63 38.41
C ALA A 13 42.69 -40.61 38.10
N ALA A 14 42.36 -40.98 36.86
CA ALA A 14 41.00 -41.07 36.35
C ALA A 14 40.27 -42.28 36.95
N CYS A 15 39.06 -42.05 37.46
CA CYS A 15 38.06 -43.08 37.69
C CYS A 15 36.81 -42.74 36.87
N THR A 16 36.47 -43.65 35.97
CA THR A 16 35.30 -43.64 35.11
C THR A 16 34.02 -43.88 35.92
N ALA A 17 33.13 -42.89 35.97
CA ALA A 17 31.74 -43.07 36.36
C ALA A 17 30.86 -42.78 35.13
N GLY A 18 30.11 -43.79 34.70
CA GLY A 18 29.19 -43.68 33.57
C GLY A 18 28.05 -42.70 33.90
N ALA A 19 28.03 -41.56 33.22
CA ALA A 19 26.85 -40.73 33.11
C ALA A 19 26.01 -41.29 31.97
N ALA A 20 24.82 -41.80 32.29
CA ALA A 20 23.79 -42.07 31.29
C ALA A 20 23.45 -40.73 30.61
N PHE A 21 23.77 -40.61 29.33
CA PHE A 21 23.22 -39.55 28.50
C PHE A 21 21.71 -39.76 28.45
N ALA A 22 20.97 -38.93 29.17
CA ALA A 22 19.56 -38.75 28.88
C ALA A 22 19.51 -38.22 27.44
N ALA A 23 19.05 -39.07 26.51
CA ALA A 23 18.72 -38.63 25.17
C ALA A 23 17.74 -37.47 25.31
N SER A 24 18.12 -36.30 24.78
CA SER A 24 17.17 -35.24 24.53
C SER A 24 16.02 -35.86 23.74
N THR A 25 14.82 -35.84 24.28
CA THR A 25 13.61 -36.04 23.49
C THR A 25 13.60 -34.91 22.47
N GLU A 26 14.13 -35.18 21.27
CA GLU A 26 13.80 -34.40 20.07
C GLU A 26 12.27 -34.34 20.05
N ASN A 27 11.71 -33.14 20.18
CA ASN A 27 10.33 -32.93 19.80
C ASN A 27 10.19 -33.51 18.40
N PRO A 28 9.20 -34.38 18.12
CA PRO A 28 9.01 -34.89 16.78
C PRO A 28 8.91 -33.69 15.83
N ALA A 29 9.73 -33.70 14.76
CA ALA A 29 9.65 -32.68 13.74
C ALA A 29 8.17 -32.54 13.32
N PRO A 30 7.64 -31.31 13.23
CA PRO A 30 6.23 -31.13 12.86
C PRO A 30 5.98 -31.89 11.54
N PRO A 31 4.86 -32.61 11.44
CA PRO A 31 4.60 -33.48 10.29
C PRO A 31 4.57 -32.66 9.01
N GLN A 32 5.46 -33.04 8.09
CA GLN A 32 5.84 -32.31 6.91
C GLN A 32 4.81 -32.47 5.78
N TRP A 33 4.37 -31.34 5.22
CA TRP A 33 3.65 -31.33 3.95
C TRP A 33 4.65 -31.40 2.80
N THR A 34 4.29 -32.07 1.71
CA THR A 34 5.08 -32.03 0.48
C THR A 34 4.21 -31.72 -0.72
N ALA A 35 4.73 -30.89 -1.63
CA ALA A 35 4.10 -30.57 -2.89
C ALA A 35 5.04 -30.82 -4.08
N TRP A 36 4.46 -31.16 -5.22
CA TRP A 36 5.14 -31.53 -6.45
C TRP A 36 4.24 -31.25 -7.66
N GLY A 37 4.80 -31.25 -8.87
CA GLY A 37 4.00 -31.05 -10.08
C GLY A 37 3.17 -29.76 -10.08
N GLY A 38 2.26 -29.67 -11.04
CA GLY A 38 1.43 -28.49 -11.28
C GLY A 38 2.07 -27.54 -12.30
N THR A 39 1.90 -26.24 -12.11
CA THR A 39 2.39 -25.20 -13.04
C THR A 39 3.05 -24.05 -12.31
N VAL A 40 4.05 -23.44 -12.94
CA VAL A 40 4.62 -22.14 -12.53
C VAL A 40 4.46 -21.16 -13.68
N GLY A 41 3.90 -19.99 -13.41
CA GLY A 41 3.78 -18.86 -14.33
C GLY A 41 4.76 -17.75 -13.94
N LEU A 42 5.51 -17.21 -14.90
CA LEU A 42 6.39 -16.06 -14.70
C LEU A 42 5.98 -14.93 -15.63
N HIS A 43 5.91 -13.71 -15.08
CA HIS A 43 5.71 -12.51 -15.86
C HIS A 43 6.77 -11.48 -15.49
N PHE A 44 7.76 -11.33 -16.36
CA PHE A 44 8.82 -10.33 -16.20
C PHE A 44 8.39 -9.01 -16.81
N ASN A 45 8.57 -7.93 -16.04
CA ASN A 45 8.35 -6.59 -16.53
C ASN A 45 9.52 -6.21 -17.45
N PRO A 46 9.27 -5.96 -18.75
CA PRO A 46 10.33 -5.71 -19.71
C PRO A 46 11.06 -4.39 -19.46
N ASP A 47 10.37 -3.37 -18.93
CA ASP A 47 10.99 -2.09 -18.59
C ASP A 47 11.97 -2.30 -17.41
N LEU A 48 11.53 -2.96 -16.34
CA LEU A 48 12.36 -3.22 -15.16
C LEU A 48 13.53 -4.17 -15.45
N LEU A 49 13.35 -5.16 -16.32
CA LEU A 49 14.47 -5.98 -16.81
C LEU A 49 15.41 -5.18 -17.72
N GLY A 50 14.86 -4.35 -18.61
CA GLY A 50 15.63 -3.48 -19.51
C GLY A 50 16.55 -2.54 -18.73
N ASP A 51 16.13 -2.12 -17.54
CA ASP A 51 16.93 -1.30 -16.63
C ASP A 51 18.14 -2.03 -16.03
N LEU A 52 18.08 -3.36 -15.95
CA LEU A 52 19.22 -4.23 -15.67
C LEU A 52 20.08 -4.49 -16.92
N GLY A 53 19.66 -3.98 -18.08
CA GLY A 53 20.19 -4.34 -19.39
C GLY A 53 19.94 -5.82 -19.73
N ILE A 54 18.87 -6.40 -19.17
CA ILE A 54 18.48 -7.78 -19.36
C ILE A 54 17.28 -7.83 -20.31
N ALA A 55 17.28 -8.79 -21.24
CA ALA A 55 16.14 -9.06 -22.09
C ALA A 55 15.80 -10.56 -22.09
N VAL A 56 14.51 -10.90 -22.02
CA VAL A 56 14.04 -12.27 -22.28
C VAL A 56 14.14 -12.53 -23.78
N THR A 57 14.95 -13.51 -24.19
CA THR A 57 15.23 -13.80 -25.62
C THR A 57 14.53 -15.05 -26.13
N ALA A 58 14.21 -15.99 -25.24
CA ALA A 58 13.48 -17.20 -25.60
C ALA A 58 12.68 -17.75 -24.41
N SER A 59 11.57 -18.41 -24.74
CA SER A 59 10.83 -19.25 -23.81
C SER A 59 10.74 -20.67 -24.35
N GLU A 60 11.35 -21.61 -23.64
CA GLU A 60 11.44 -23.01 -24.02
C GLU A 60 10.33 -23.81 -23.36
N HIS A 61 9.56 -24.55 -24.16
CA HIS A 61 8.46 -25.40 -23.68
C HIS A 61 7.40 -24.68 -22.85
N ALA A 62 7.15 -23.39 -23.12
CA ALA A 62 6.01 -22.68 -22.55
C ALA A 62 4.70 -23.39 -22.86
N LEU A 63 3.81 -23.41 -21.88
CA LEU A 63 2.45 -23.87 -22.05
C LEU A 63 1.67 -22.87 -22.93
N PRO A 64 0.74 -23.34 -23.79
CA PRO A 64 -0.15 -22.46 -24.53
C PRO A 64 -0.96 -21.55 -23.60
N ALA A 65 -1.27 -20.34 -24.07
CA ALA A 65 -2.18 -19.44 -23.37
C ALA A 65 -3.53 -20.14 -23.10
N GLY A 66 -4.05 -20.01 -21.88
CA GLY A 66 -5.28 -20.68 -21.44
C GLY A 66 -5.15 -22.17 -21.17
N ALA A 67 -3.93 -22.72 -21.07
CA ALA A 67 -3.71 -24.06 -20.56
C ALA A 67 -4.40 -24.27 -19.20
N ALA A 68 -5.02 -25.44 -19.03
CA ALA A 68 -5.76 -25.79 -17.82
C ALA A 68 -4.87 -25.67 -16.57
N ARG A 69 -5.41 -25.07 -15.52
CA ARG A 69 -4.72 -24.83 -14.25
C ARG A 69 -5.32 -25.68 -13.13
N LEU A 70 -4.55 -25.92 -12.07
CA LEU A 70 -5.05 -26.63 -10.88
C LEU A 70 -6.19 -25.90 -10.16
N THR A 71 -6.35 -24.61 -10.41
CA THR A 71 -7.40 -23.76 -9.84
C THR A 71 -8.63 -23.63 -10.75
N ASP A 72 -8.67 -24.27 -11.92
CA ASP A 72 -9.82 -24.17 -12.83
C ASP A 72 -11.12 -24.57 -12.14
N GLY A 73 -12.16 -23.75 -12.33
CA GLY A 73 -13.47 -23.93 -11.70
C GLY A 73 -13.56 -23.46 -10.24
N LEU A 74 -12.47 -22.94 -9.67
CA LEU A 74 -12.53 -22.19 -8.41
C LEU A 74 -12.75 -20.71 -8.73
N GLN A 75 -13.53 -20.01 -7.89
CA GLN A 75 -13.70 -18.56 -7.99
C GLN A 75 -12.50 -17.82 -7.37
N VAL A 76 -11.31 -18.12 -7.87
CA VAL A 76 -10.04 -17.57 -7.39
C VAL A 76 -9.33 -16.87 -8.54
N ARG A 77 -8.52 -15.86 -8.22
CA ARG A 77 -7.72 -15.12 -9.18
C ARG A 77 -6.77 -16.06 -9.92
N GLN A 78 -6.65 -15.89 -11.23
CA GLN A 78 -5.65 -16.58 -12.04
C GLN A 78 -4.89 -15.54 -12.86
N ALA A 79 -3.56 -15.62 -12.86
CA ALA A 79 -2.74 -14.72 -13.65
C ALA A 79 -2.70 -15.20 -15.11
N GLN A 80 -3.45 -14.53 -16.00
CA GLN A 80 -3.54 -14.95 -17.41
C GLN A 80 -2.45 -14.35 -18.31
N ALA A 81 -1.70 -13.35 -17.84
CA ALA A 81 -0.61 -12.68 -18.57
C ALA A 81 0.79 -13.27 -18.27
N MET A 82 0.86 -14.52 -17.84
CA MET A 82 2.12 -15.19 -17.46
C MET A 82 2.59 -16.21 -18.49
N THR A 83 3.91 -16.32 -18.65
CA THR A 83 4.53 -17.44 -19.36
C THR A 83 4.59 -18.64 -18.43
N ALA A 84 3.80 -19.67 -18.71
CA ALA A 84 3.63 -20.82 -17.83
C ALA A 84 4.44 -22.04 -18.26
N PHE A 85 4.88 -22.83 -17.29
CA PHE A 85 5.63 -24.06 -17.48
C PHE A 85 5.05 -25.17 -16.58
N ASP A 86 5.05 -26.41 -17.08
CA ASP A 86 4.74 -27.57 -16.26
C ASP A 86 5.83 -27.78 -15.20
N LEU A 87 5.43 -28.19 -14.00
CA LEU A 87 6.34 -28.65 -12.96
C LEU A 87 6.48 -30.17 -13.00
N ARG A 88 7.71 -30.66 -12.81
CA ARG A 88 8.00 -32.09 -12.80
C ARG A 88 7.51 -32.75 -11.50
N ARG A 89 7.30 -34.07 -11.56
CA ARG A 89 6.87 -34.93 -10.43
C ARG A 89 7.99 -35.84 -9.91
N ASP A 90 9.25 -35.47 -10.16
CA ASP A 90 10.46 -36.17 -9.72
C ASP A 90 11.15 -35.50 -8.51
N GLY A 91 10.83 -34.23 -8.25
CA GLY A 91 11.20 -33.48 -7.03
C GLY A 91 9.97 -32.99 -6.26
N SER A 92 10.15 -32.72 -4.97
CA SER A 92 9.11 -32.12 -4.13
C SER A 92 9.68 -31.01 -3.25
N ILE A 93 8.86 -29.99 -3.01
CA ILE A 93 9.12 -28.99 -2.00
C ILE A 93 8.37 -29.35 -0.71
N ALA A 94 9.04 -29.17 0.41
CA ALA A 94 8.51 -29.42 1.74
C ALA A 94 8.06 -28.11 2.38
N PHE A 95 6.92 -28.14 3.08
CA PHE A 95 6.42 -26.97 3.80
C PHE A 95 5.68 -27.37 5.08
N ARG A 96 5.43 -26.39 5.93
CA ARG A 96 4.56 -26.50 7.09
C ARG A 96 3.26 -25.74 6.85
N ALA A 97 2.18 -26.25 7.43
CA ALA A 97 0.91 -25.56 7.52
C ALA A 97 0.55 -25.34 8.99
N GLU A 98 -0.02 -24.19 9.29
CA GLU A 98 -0.48 -23.82 10.62
C GLU A 98 -1.84 -23.14 10.50
N ARG A 99 -2.82 -23.61 11.29
CA ARG A 99 -4.18 -23.04 11.36
C ARG A 99 -4.80 -22.83 9.97
N GLY A 100 -4.63 -23.81 9.08
CA GLY A 100 -5.26 -23.80 7.76
C GLY A 100 -4.54 -22.97 6.71
N SER A 101 -3.34 -22.49 7.00
CA SER A 101 -2.56 -21.67 6.08
C SER A 101 -1.15 -22.21 5.93
N PHE A 102 -0.54 -21.93 4.77
CA PHE A 102 0.89 -22.14 4.57
C PHE A 102 1.67 -21.29 5.58
N ALA A 103 2.67 -21.89 6.23
CA ALA A 103 3.45 -21.26 7.29
C ALA A 103 4.97 -21.26 7.01
N GLY A 104 5.37 -21.62 5.79
CA GLY A 104 6.77 -21.56 5.36
C GLY A 104 7.29 -22.90 4.83
N PHE A 105 8.32 -22.79 4.01
CA PHE A 105 9.05 -23.91 3.42
C PHE A 105 10.06 -24.52 4.40
N LEU A 106 10.32 -25.81 4.23
CA LEU A 106 11.23 -26.60 5.08
C LEU A 106 12.45 -27.13 4.32
N GLY A 107 12.33 -27.32 3.00
CA GLY A 107 13.41 -27.89 2.18
C GLY A 107 12.90 -28.44 0.85
N GLY A 108 13.79 -29.10 0.11
CA GLY A 108 13.47 -29.69 -1.20
C GLY A 108 13.50 -28.68 -2.35
N ALA A 109 13.04 -29.10 -3.52
CA ALA A 109 12.93 -28.26 -4.70
C ALA A 109 11.94 -28.88 -5.69
N ILE A 110 11.28 -28.02 -6.46
CA ILE A 110 10.46 -28.42 -7.62
C ILE A 110 11.09 -27.81 -8.88
N GLN A 111 11.07 -28.57 -9.97
CA GLN A 111 11.74 -28.20 -11.22
C GLN A 111 10.71 -27.96 -12.32
N ALA A 112 10.88 -26.86 -13.07
CA ALA A 112 10.09 -26.60 -14.27
C ALA A 112 10.51 -27.53 -15.42
N ARG A 113 9.60 -27.77 -16.35
CA ARG A 113 9.84 -28.39 -17.66
C ARG A 113 9.86 -27.28 -18.69
N GLY A 114 11.06 -26.86 -19.10
CA GLY A 114 11.25 -25.65 -19.88
C GLY A 114 11.74 -24.48 -19.05
N GLY A 115 11.70 -23.28 -19.60
CA GLY A 115 12.14 -22.08 -18.90
C GLY A 115 12.44 -20.91 -19.82
N LEU A 116 13.24 -19.98 -19.32
CA LEU A 116 13.52 -18.71 -20.00
C LEU A 116 15.02 -18.57 -20.23
N ARG A 117 15.39 -17.94 -21.35
CA ARG A 117 16.75 -17.49 -21.62
C ARG A 117 16.80 -15.97 -21.66
N PHE A 118 17.83 -15.43 -21.03
CA PHE A 118 18.03 -14.00 -20.89
C PHE A 118 19.34 -13.60 -21.56
N GLU A 119 19.32 -12.51 -22.32
CA GLU A 119 20.53 -11.81 -22.72
C GLU A 119 20.92 -10.84 -21.61
N LEU A 120 22.22 -10.81 -21.27
CA LEU A 120 22.79 -9.95 -20.25
C LEU A 120 23.54 -8.75 -20.88
N PRO A 121 23.85 -7.70 -20.11
CA PRO A 121 24.51 -6.49 -20.65
C PRO A 121 25.89 -6.74 -21.29
N ASP A 122 26.57 -7.81 -20.92
CA ASP A 122 27.87 -8.20 -21.47
C ASP A 122 27.76 -9.04 -22.76
N GLY A 123 26.54 -9.22 -23.29
CA GLY A 123 26.24 -10.05 -24.48
C GLY A 123 26.23 -11.55 -24.21
N SER A 124 26.43 -11.98 -22.96
CA SER A 124 26.30 -13.39 -22.58
C SER A 124 24.84 -13.76 -22.30
N THR A 125 24.59 -15.06 -22.14
CA THR A 125 23.26 -15.59 -21.86
C THR A 125 23.19 -16.15 -20.44
N LEU A 126 22.13 -15.79 -19.71
CA LEU A 126 21.68 -16.51 -18.52
C LEU A 126 20.59 -17.50 -18.95
N ASP A 127 20.84 -18.79 -18.72
CA ASP A 127 19.94 -19.87 -19.11
C ASP A 127 19.23 -20.43 -17.87
N LEU A 128 17.92 -20.16 -17.78
CA LEU A 128 17.02 -20.71 -16.78
C LEU A 128 16.10 -21.78 -17.37
N THR A 129 16.55 -22.50 -18.39
CA THR A 129 15.88 -23.72 -18.84
C THR A 129 15.97 -24.79 -17.73
N ASP A 130 14.84 -25.40 -17.42
CA ASP A 130 14.65 -26.36 -16.32
C ASP A 130 15.05 -25.79 -14.95
N PHE A 131 14.72 -24.51 -14.72
CA PHE A 131 14.94 -23.84 -13.43
C PHE A 131 14.26 -24.58 -12.27
N ARG A 132 14.78 -24.32 -11.07
CA ARG A 132 14.25 -24.85 -9.81
C ARG A 132 13.65 -23.74 -8.97
N LEU A 133 12.53 -24.03 -8.35
CA LEU A 133 12.06 -23.28 -7.19
C LEU A 133 12.51 -24.05 -5.95
N GLN A 134 13.28 -23.39 -5.09
CA GLN A 134 13.83 -23.98 -3.87
C GLN A 134 13.62 -23.03 -2.68
N PRO A 135 13.44 -23.53 -1.45
CA PRO A 135 13.35 -22.68 -0.27
C PRO A 135 14.57 -21.78 -0.11
N ASN A 136 14.33 -20.51 0.18
CA ASN A 136 15.40 -19.59 0.48
C ASN A 136 16.05 -19.97 1.83
N PRO A 137 17.39 -19.93 1.93
CA PRO A 137 18.08 -20.37 3.15
C PRO A 137 17.96 -19.38 4.33
N VAL A 138 17.50 -18.15 4.09
CA VAL A 138 17.41 -17.08 5.10
C VAL A 138 15.99 -16.94 5.66
N ASP A 139 14.98 -17.09 4.80
CA ASP A 139 13.59 -16.85 5.15
C ASP A 139 12.69 -17.96 4.62
N ALA A 140 12.01 -18.68 5.53
CA ALA A 140 11.12 -19.77 5.20
C ALA A 140 9.88 -19.34 4.40
N MET A 141 9.57 -18.04 4.37
CA MET A 141 8.47 -17.48 3.55
C MET A 141 8.94 -17.07 2.15
N ARG A 142 10.14 -17.48 1.73
CA ARG A 142 10.69 -17.15 0.41
C ARG A 142 11.12 -18.38 -0.37
N LEU A 143 11.05 -18.26 -1.68
CA LEU A 143 11.66 -19.19 -2.62
C LEU A 143 12.79 -18.50 -3.37
N ASP A 144 13.74 -19.27 -3.87
CA ASP A 144 14.68 -18.83 -4.88
C ASP A 144 14.34 -19.48 -6.21
N LEU A 145 14.42 -18.70 -7.28
CA LEU A 145 14.45 -19.20 -8.65
C LEU A 145 15.91 -19.42 -9.03
N ALA A 146 16.29 -20.70 -9.09
CA ALA A 146 17.66 -21.13 -9.31
C ALA A 146 17.86 -21.85 -10.64
N ASP A 147 19.07 -21.78 -11.18
CA ASP A 147 19.46 -22.58 -12.35
C ASP A 147 19.69 -24.06 -12.01
N ARG A 148 20.12 -24.85 -13.00
CA ARG A 148 20.45 -26.28 -12.85
C ARG A 148 21.58 -26.56 -11.84
N ASP A 149 22.48 -25.59 -11.66
CA ASP A 149 23.65 -25.68 -10.78
C ASP A 149 23.28 -25.26 -9.33
N GLY A 150 22.07 -24.74 -9.13
CA GLY A 150 21.53 -24.33 -7.84
C GLY A 150 21.82 -22.86 -7.50
N THR A 151 22.35 -22.08 -8.46
CA THR A 151 22.58 -20.64 -8.26
C THR A 151 21.24 -19.92 -8.27
N ALA A 152 20.89 -19.30 -7.15
CA ALA A 152 19.70 -18.46 -7.04
C ALA A 152 19.92 -17.14 -7.79
N TRP A 153 19.20 -16.95 -8.91
CA TRP A 153 19.27 -15.73 -9.71
C TRP A 153 18.20 -14.73 -9.32
N PHE A 154 17.07 -15.21 -8.81
CA PHE A 154 16.00 -14.37 -8.27
C PHE A 154 15.50 -14.94 -6.95
N THR A 155 14.94 -14.07 -6.10
CA THR A 155 14.25 -14.43 -4.86
C THR A 155 12.79 -14.05 -4.99
N ILE A 156 11.90 -14.90 -4.49
CA ILE A 156 10.45 -14.76 -4.50
C ILE A 156 10.00 -14.47 -3.07
N ASP A 157 9.26 -13.37 -2.87
CA ASP A 157 8.71 -12.99 -1.57
C ASP A 157 7.29 -12.40 -1.69
N HIS A 158 6.70 -12.02 -0.54
CA HIS A 158 5.33 -11.48 -0.46
C HIS A 158 4.28 -12.34 -1.19
N MET A 159 4.33 -13.65 -0.97
CA MET A 159 3.42 -14.59 -1.61
C MET A 159 1.97 -14.38 -1.15
N MET A 160 1.05 -14.25 -2.10
CA MET A 160 -0.39 -14.31 -1.89
C MET A 160 -0.86 -15.74 -2.13
N TYR A 161 -1.10 -16.48 -1.05
CA TYR A 161 -1.29 -17.94 -1.11
C TYR A 161 -2.56 -18.44 -0.42
N GLU A 162 -3.02 -19.61 -0.86
CA GLU A 162 -4.05 -20.41 -0.19
C GLU A 162 -3.77 -21.91 -0.38
N MET A 163 -4.27 -22.73 0.55
CA MET A 163 -4.43 -24.17 0.32
C MET A 163 -5.85 -24.43 -0.17
N VAL A 164 -5.98 -24.89 -1.41
CA VAL A 164 -7.28 -25.05 -2.07
C VAL A 164 -7.58 -26.52 -2.39
N ARG A 165 -8.82 -26.81 -2.80
CA ARG A 165 -9.32 -28.16 -3.07
C ARG A 165 -9.12 -29.12 -1.89
N SER A 166 -9.55 -28.72 -0.70
CA SER A 166 -9.37 -29.51 0.53
C SER A 166 -7.89 -29.82 0.80
N ASN A 167 -7.04 -28.79 0.69
CA ASN A 167 -5.59 -28.84 0.89
C ASN A 167 -4.84 -29.77 -0.08
N GLN A 168 -5.40 -30.03 -1.26
CA GLN A 168 -4.74 -30.82 -2.31
C GLN A 168 -3.87 -29.97 -3.24
N VAL A 169 -3.97 -28.65 -3.18
CA VAL A 169 -3.18 -27.73 -3.97
C VAL A 169 -2.69 -26.61 -3.07
N LEU A 170 -1.38 -26.33 -3.11
CA LEU A 170 -0.81 -25.07 -2.63
C LEU A 170 -0.82 -24.11 -3.81
N ALA A 171 -1.66 -23.08 -3.72
CA ALA A 171 -1.78 -22.04 -4.72
C ALA A 171 -1.09 -20.77 -4.20
N VAL A 172 -0.11 -20.27 -4.94
CA VAL A 172 0.43 -18.93 -4.83
C VAL A 172 -0.05 -18.19 -6.07
N TYR A 173 -0.98 -17.25 -5.90
CA TYR A 173 -1.63 -16.56 -7.02
C TYR A 173 -0.77 -15.43 -7.58
N THR A 174 0.07 -14.83 -6.74
CA THR A 174 1.09 -13.87 -7.11
C THR A 174 2.13 -13.78 -5.99
N ALA A 175 3.35 -13.40 -6.34
CA ALA A 175 4.44 -13.09 -5.44
C ALA A 175 5.47 -12.25 -6.22
N ASP A 176 6.17 -11.35 -5.55
CA ASP A 176 7.21 -10.55 -6.19
C ASP A 176 8.42 -11.43 -6.48
N VAL A 177 8.98 -11.30 -7.68
CA VAL A 177 10.27 -11.87 -8.08
C VAL A 177 11.29 -10.75 -8.11
N ARG A 178 12.32 -10.86 -7.27
CA ARG A 178 13.33 -9.83 -7.03
C ARG A 178 14.71 -10.28 -7.48
N ALA A 179 15.49 -9.34 -8.00
CA ALA A 179 16.88 -9.60 -8.39
C ALA A 179 17.70 -10.05 -7.17
N SER A 180 18.32 -11.23 -7.26
CA SER A 180 19.22 -11.72 -6.22
C SER A 180 20.54 -10.93 -6.22
N ARG A 181 21.35 -11.14 -5.17
CA ARG A 181 22.75 -10.69 -5.17
C ARG A 181 23.56 -11.26 -6.33
N ALA A 182 23.40 -12.55 -6.63
CA ALA A 182 24.16 -13.20 -7.71
C ALA A 182 23.88 -12.56 -9.07
N LEU A 183 22.61 -12.25 -9.34
CA LEU A 183 22.23 -11.55 -10.57
C LEU A 183 22.81 -10.14 -10.64
N ALA A 184 22.64 -9.36 -9.57
CA ALA A 184 23.16 -8.00 -9.47
C ALA A 184 24.70 -7.95 -9.62
N GLU A 185 25.43 -8.89 -9.02
CA GLU A 185 26.89 -9.04 -9.22
C GLU A 185 27.21 -9.38 -10.68
N ARG A 186 26.45 -10.31 -11.27
CA ARG A 186 26.64 -10.76 -12.66
C ARG A 186 26.46 -9.66 -13.69
N VAL A 187 25.55 -8.71 -13.46
CA VAL A 187 25.29 -7.57 -14.35
C VAL A 187 26.01 -6.29 -13.93
N GLY A 188 26.75 -6.30 -12.81
CA GLY A 188 27.47 -5.14 -12.29
C GLY A 188 26.55 -4.00 -11.82
N ARG A 189 25.47 -4.35 -11.12
CA ARG A 189 24.45 -3.43 -10.57
C ARG A 189 24.05 -3.83 -9.15
N LEU A 190 24.98 -3.74 -8.20
CA LEU A 190 24.75 -4.14 -6.79
C LEU A 190 23.66 -3.32 -6.09
N GLU A 191 23.40 -2.11 -6.56
CA GLU A 191 22.33 -1.23 -6.07
C GLU A 191 20.92 -1.76 -6.38
N LEU A 192 20.78 -2.76 -7.25
CA LEU A 192 19.51 -3.36 -7.64
C LEU A 192 19.22 -4.70 -6.94
N VAL A 193 20.02 -5.11 -5.96
CA VAL A 193 19.70 -6.27 -5.11
C VAL A 193 18.36 -6.05 -4.41
N GLY A 194 17.44 -7.00 -4.57
CA GLY A 194 16.09 -6.93 -4.00
C GLY A 194 15.11 -6.07 -4.81
N HIS A 195 15.54 -5.50 -5.94
CA HIS A 195 14.63 -4.78 -6.84
C HIS A 195 13.66 -5.79 -7.49
N PRO A 196 12.33 -5.56 -7.42
CA PRO A 196 11.35 -6.44 -8.03
C PRO A 196 11.40 -6.25 -9.56
N VAL A 197 11.31 -7.35 -10.30
CA VAL A 197 11.48 -7.39 -11.78
C VAL A 197 10.45 -8.29 -12.47
N ALA A 198 9.74 -9.11 -11.70
CA ALA A 198 8.70 -10.00 -12.19
C ALA A 198 7.67 -10.27 -11.08
N ASP A 199 6.57 -10.90 -11.46
CA ASP A 199 5.73 -11.66 -10.55
C ASP A 199 5.59 -13.13 -10.97
N VAL A 200 5.21 -13.98 -10.02
CA VAL A 200 5.10 -15.43 -10.19
C VAL A 200 3.78 -15.99 -9.67
N GLU A 201 3.19 -16.88 -10.44
CA GLU A 201 2.12 -17.79 -9.99
C GLU A 201 2.73 -19.18 -9.80
N LEU A 202 2.43 -19.83 -8.67
CA LEU A 202 2.81 -21.21 -8.41
C LEU A 202 1.59 -22.02 -7.98
N LEU A 203 1.17 -22.96 -8.81
CA LEU A 203 0.10 -23.89 -8.50
C LEU A 203 0.70 -25.28 -8.41
N THR A 204 0.84 -25.84 -7.21
CA THR A 204 1.50 -27.14 -7.02
C THR A 204 0.60 -28.14 -6.28
N GLU A 205 0.63 -29.40 -6.72
CA GLU A 205 -0.17 -30.47 -6.12
C GLU A 205 0.45 -30.89 -4.78
N VAL A 206 -0.36 -30.98 -3.73
CA VAL A 206 0.06 -31.52 -2.45
C VAL A 206 0.13 -33.05 -2.57
N ARG A 207 1.35 -33.59 -2.48
CA ARG A 207 1.63 -35.03 -2.51
C ARG A 207 1.32 -35.70 -1.17
N SER A 208 1.69 -35.05 -0.07
CA SER A 208 1.43 -35.56 1.27
C SER A 208 0.99 -34.43 2.18
N GLN A 209 -0.12 -34.64 2.87
CA GLN A 209 -0.62 -33.71 3.88
C GLN A 209 0.00 -34.03 5.25
N GLY A 210 0.42 -33.00 5.97
CA GLY A 210 0.80 -33.05 7.38
C GLY A 210 -0.37 -32.61 8.28
N THR A 211 -0.05 -32.11 9.49
CA THR A 211 -1.05 -31.48 10.37
C THR A 211 -1.14 -29.98 10.13
N GLY A 212 -2.13 -29.31 10.74
CA GLY A 212 -2.23 -27.85 10.70
C GLY A 212 -2.88 -27.27 9.44
N GLY A 213 -3.43 -28.13 8.57
CA GLY A 213 -4.16 -27.73 7.36
C GLY A 213 -5.61 -27.30 7.61
N ASP A 214 -6.10 -27.37 8.84
CA ASP A 214 -7.45 -26.95 9.19
C ASP A 214 -7.46 -25.50 9.68
N LEU A 215 -8.33 -24.68 9.07
CA LEU A 215 -8.61 -23.31 9.52
C LEU A 215 -9.20 -23.32 10.92
N ASP A 216 -9.10 -22.19 11.62
CA ASP A 216 -9.80 -22.05 12.88
C ASP A 216 -11.31 -22.15 12.68
N PRO A 217 -12.07 -22.74 13.63
CA PRO A 217 -13.51 -22.80 13.54
C PRO A 217 -14.10 -21.40 13.41
N GLN A 218 -14.93 -21.20 12.37
CA GLN A 218 -15.45 -19.89 12.00
C GLN A 218 -16.31 -19.22 13.12
N GLY A 219 -16.82 -19.97 14.09
CA GLY A 219 -17.61 -19.44 15.22
C GLY A 219 -18.85 -18.65 14.77
N ASN A 220 -19.44 -17.85 15.67
CA ASN A 220 -20.42 -16.83 15.30
C ASN A 220 -19.72 -15.66 14.58
N GLY A 221 -20.47 -14.86 13.82
CA GLY A 221 -19.96 -13.63 13.19
C GLY A 221 -19.40 -12.66 14.24
N HIS A 222 -18.25 -12.05 13.95
CA HIS A 222 -17.69 -10.92 14.70
C HIS A 222 -17.71 -9.70 13.78
N TRP A 223 -18.85 -9.39 13.18
CA TRP A 223 -18.96 -8.30 12.20
C TRP A 223 -19.17 -6.97 12.90
N HIS A 224 -18.76 -5.89 12.24
CA HIS A 224 -18.94 -4.54 12.76
C HIS A 224 -20.41 -4.30 13.13
N GLY A 225 -20.65 -3.79 14.35
CA GLY A 225 -21.98 -3.50 14.89
C GLY A 225 -22.71 -4.70 15.50
N GLU A 226 -22.19 -5.92 15.38
CA GLU A 226 -22.77 -7.09 16.06
C GLU A 226 -22.47 -7.04 17.56
N GLN A 227 -23.47 -7.43 18.37
CA GLN A 227 -23.33 -7.53 19.82
C GLN A 227 -22.24 -8.55 20.18
N VAL A 228 -21.37 -8.17 21.11
CA VAL A 228 -20.36 -9.07 21.66
C VAL A 228 -21.03 -10.03 22.66
N ASP A 229 -20.87 -11.33 22.41
CA ASP A 229 -21.42 -12.39 23.25
C ASP A 229 -20.91 -12.28 24.70
N GLY A 230 -21.84 -12.36 25.66
CA GLY A 230 -21.52 -12.29 27.09
C GLY A 230 -21.19 -10.89 27.63
N GLN A 231 -21.20 -9.85 26.79
CA GLN A 231 -21.03 -8.45 27.22
C GLN A 231 -22.37 -7.75 27.43
N PRO A 232 -22.41 -6.61 28.16
CA PRO A 232 -23.61 -5.81 28.31
C PRO A 232 -24.23 -5.42 26.96
N PRO A 233 -25.57 -5.31 26.86
CA PRO A 233 -26.24 -4.85 25.66
C PRO A 233 -25.69 -3.52 25.15
N GLY A 234 -25.41 -3.43 23.85
CA GLY A 234 -24.79 -2.27 23.21
C GLY A 234 -23.27 -2.33 23.11
N THR A 235 -22.62 -3.33 23.70
CA THR A 235 -21.19 -3.62 23.43
C THR A 235 -21.09 -4.34 22.09
N VAL A 236 -20.48 -3.71 21.10
CA VAL A 236 -20.41 -4.24 19.73
C VAL A 236 -18.97 -4.44 19.26
N TYR A 237 -18.79 -5.30 18.26
CA TYR A 237 -17.54 -5.37 17.51
C TYR A 237 -17.40 -4.16 16.59
N GLU A 238 -16.18 -3.65 16.43
CA GLU A 238 -15.88 -2.50 15.57
C GLU A 238 -14.66 -2.81 14.70
N ALA A 239 -14.74 -2.45 13.42
CA ALA A 239 -13.65 -2.61 12.45
C ALA A 239 -12.67 -1.45 12.62
N ASP A 240 -11.39 -1.77 12.78
CA ASP A 240 -10.33 -0.78 12.89
C ASP A 240 -9.04 -1.34 12.26
N LEU A 241 -8.66 -0.80 11.10
CA LEU A 241 -7.55 -1.30 10.30
C LEU A 241 -6.31 -0.43 10.48
N PHE A 242 -5.13 -1.05 10.55
CA PHE A 242 -3.89 -0.33 10.72
C PHE A 242 -2.98 -0.58 9.51
N MET A 243 -2.39 0.48 8.97
CA MET A 243 -1.20 0.34 8.17
C MET A 243 -0.06 -0.09 9.10
N GLN A 244 0.73 -1.05 8.68
CA GLN A 244 1.84 -1.60 9.46
C GLN A 244 3.20 -1.26 8.85
N HIS A 245 3.30 -1.29 7.52
CA HIS A 245 4.55 -1.02 6.81
C HIS A 245 4.30 -0.59 5.37
N ILE A 246 5.16 0.29 4.84
CA ILE A 246 5.16 0.71 3.45
C ILE A 246 6.58 0.72 2.91
N SER A 247 6.78 0.17 1.72
CA SER A 247 7.95 0.43 0.86
C SER A 247 7.48 1.00 -0.48
N VAL A 248 8.38 1.56 -1.28
CA VAL A 248 8.08 2.17 -2.58
C VAL A 248 9.07 1.67 -3.63
N THR A 249 8.55 1.25 -4.78
CA THR A 249 9.38 0.86 -5.91
C THR A 249 8.87 1.53 -7.18
N ARG A 250 9.78 1.94 -8.05
CA ARG A 250 9.44 2.32 -9.42
C ARG A 250 9.05 1.06 -10.22
N MET A 251 7.95 1.13 -10.98
CA MET A 251 7.45 0.02 -11.79
C MET A 251 7.65 0.15 -13.28
N ARG A 252 7.77 1.37 -13.80
CA ARG A 252 7.99 1.67 -15.22
C ARG A 252 8.34 3.13 -15.40
N GLN A 253 8.90 3.46 -16.55
CA GLN A 253 9.19 4.83 -16.94
C GLN A 253 9.14 4.98 -18.46
N SER A 254 8.79 6.17 -18.94
CA SER A 254 8.68 6.44 -20.38
C SER A 254 9.18 7.84 -20.71
N GLY A 255 10.05 7.92 -21.71
CA GLY A 255 10.62 9.19 -22.18
C GLY A 255 11.51 9.88 -21.16
N THR A 256 12.11 9.12 -20.22
CA THR A 256 12.95 9.69 -19.16
C THR A 256 14.34 10.06 -19.68
N SER A 257 14.85 11.20 -19.21
CA SER A 257 16.19 11.70 -19.56
C SER A 257 16.96 12.25 -18.36
N GLY A 258 16.43 12.06 -17.15
CA GLY A 258 17.05 12.43 -15.88
C GLY A 258 16.61 13.79 -15.38
N HIS A 259 17.51 14.48 -14.69
CA HIS A 259 17.17 15.69 -13.94
C HIS A 259 16.63 16.86 -14.79
N GLU A 260 16.97 16.92 -16.07
CA GLU A 260 16.46 17.94 -17.00
C GLU A 260 15.32 17.42 -17.90
N GLY A 261 14.83 16.20 -17.63
CA GLY A 261 13.80 15.55 -18.40
C GLY A 261 12.37 15.93 -18.00
N ASN A 262 11.41 15.43 -18.77
CA ASN A 262 9.97 15.59 -18.59
C ASN A 262 9.21 14.26 -18.80
N GLY A 263 9.92 13.13 -18.71
CA GLY A 263 9.34 11.80 -18.84
C GLY A 263 8.38 11.46 -17.71
N ARG A 264 7.71 10.32 -17.86
CA ARG A 264 6.77 9.77 -16.88
C ARG A 264 7.44 8.66 -16.10
N VAL A 265 7.20 8.62 -14.80
CA VAL A 265 7.71 7.59 -13.89
C VAL A 265 6.54 7.07 -13.06
N VAL A 266 6.41 5.74 -12.96
CA VAL A 266 5.38 5.11 -12.13
C VAL A 266 6.01 4.55 -10.87
N PHE A 267 5.36 4.80 -9.73
CA PHE A 267 5.70 4.18 -8.45
C PHE A 267 4.51 3.39 -7.89
N ALA A 268 4.81 2.25 -7.28
CA ALA A 268 3.86 1.43 -6.52
C ALA A 268 4.47 1.00 -5.19
N PRO A 269 3.66 0.75 -4.15
CA PRO A 269 4.18 0.34 -2.86
C PRO A 269 4.11 -1.17 -2.62
N ASP A 270 4.96 -1.69 -1.73
CA ASP A 270 4.56 -2.80 -0.86
C ASP A 270 3.78 -2.19 0.31
N SER A 271 2.55 -2.64 0.59
CA SER A 271 1.72 -2.10 1.67
C SER A 271 1.20 -3.22 2.57
N THR A 272 1.75 -3.27 3.79
CA THR A 272 1.38 -4.23 4.84
C THR A 272 0.40 -3.60 5.79
N LEU A 273 -0.68 -4.31 6.09
CA LEU A 273 -1.70 -3.91 7.06
C LEU A 273 -1.83 -4.92 8.19
N ARG A 274 -2.53 -4.51 9.24
CA ARG A 274 -2.89 -5.34 10.39
C ARG A 274 -4.27 -4.95 10.93
N ASN A 275 -5.13 -5.92 11.19
CA ASN A 275 -6.38 -5.67 11.92
C ASN A 275 -6.07 -5.42 13.41
N ASN A 276 -6.92 -4.67 14.08
CA ASN A 276 -6.86 -4.39 15.51
C ASN A 276 -6.60 -5.66 16.37
N LEU A 277 -5.88 -5.52 17.48
CA LEU A 277 -5.58 -6.62 18.41
C LEU A 277 -6.60 -6.77 19.53
N ASN A 278 -7.39 -5.73 19.80
CA ASN A 278 -8.18 -5.61 21.02
C ASN A 278 -9.23 -6.72 21.16
N ASN A 279 -9.36 -7.21 22.40
CA ASN A 279 -10.35 -8.20 22.84
C ASN A 279 -10.79 -7.90 24.28
N GLY A 280 -11.63 -6.88 24.43
CA GLY A 280 -12.11 -6.35 25.72
C GLY A 280 -11.14 -5.38 26.42
N SER A 281 -9.95 -5.15 25.86
CA SER A 281 -8.97 -4.20 26.40
C SER A 281 -8.14 -3.60 25.27
N ALA A 282 -7.70 -2.35 25.46
CA ALA A 282 -6.86 -1.65 24.51
C ALA A 282 -5.41 -2.17 24.56
N VAL A 283 -4.89 -2.55 23.40
CA VAL A 283 -3.54 -3.05 23.17
C VAL A 283 -2.93 -2.26 22.02
N THR A 284 -1.62 -2.02 22.06
CA THR A 284 -0.91 -1.39 20.96
C THR A 284 -0.85 -2.32 19.75
N THR A 285 -1.54 -1.95 18.67
CA THR A 285 -1.51 -2.66 17.38
C THR A 285 -0.23 -2.34 16.62
N ILE A 286 0.13 -1.06 16.51
CA ILE A 286 1.35 -0.61 15.83
C ILE A 286 2.25 0.14 16.83
N PRO A 287 3.36 -0.48 17.29
CA PRO A 287 4.27 0.14 18.25
C PRO A 287 4.89 1.45 17.75
N GLY A 288 5.12 2.38 18.68
CA GLY A 288 5.83 3.64 18.39
C GLY A 288 5.02 4.71 17.64
N GLN A 289 3.72 4.49 17.39
CA GLN A 289 2.86 5.41 16.64
C GLN A 289 1.92 6.25 17.54
N GLY A 290 2.17 6.28 18.86
CA GLY A 290 1.35 7.05 19.80
C GLY A 290 -0.12 6.60 19.80
N ALA A 291 -1.05 7.56 19.86
CA ALA A 291 -2.48 7.28 19.87
C ALA A 291 -2.97 6.58 18.60
N LEU A 292 -2.39 6.89 17.43
CA LEU A 292 -2.74 6.24 16.16
C LEU A 292 -2.31 4.76 16.11
N GLY A 293 -1.41 4.32 17.00
CA GLY A 293 -0.99 2.92 17.10
C GLY A 293 -1.90 2.07 17.99
N ILE A 294 -2.93 2.65 18.62
CA ILE A 294 -3.82 1.99 19.59
C ILE A 294 -5.27 2.23 19.16
N SER A 295 -6.03 1.14 19.00
CA SER A 295 -7.44 1.23 18.64
C SER A 295 -8.31 1.67 19.81
N SER A 296 -9.33 2.50 19.54
CA SER A 296 -10.44 2.76 20.47
C SER A 296 -11.50 1.65 20.47
N ALA A 297 -11.58 0.84 19.41
CA ALA A 297 -12.46 -0.33 19.35
C ALA A 297 -11.96 -1.40 20.33
N LEU A 298 -12.64 -1.59 21.46
CA LEU A 298 -12.22 -2.58 22.46
C LEU A 298 -12.46 -4.03 22.01
N TRP A 299 -13.36 -4.24 21.06
CA TRP A 299 -13.68 -5.55 20.50
C TRP A 299 -13.55 -5.49 18.98
N THR A 300 -12.56 -6.22 18.45
CA THR A 300 -12.21 -6.14 17.03
C THR A 300 -13.21 -6.90 16.16
N ALA A 301 -13.75 -6.23 15.14
CA ALA A 301 -14.50 -6.88 14.08
C ALA A 301 -13.60 -7.56 13.04
N ARG A 302 -14.13 -8.61 12.44
CA ARG A 302 -13.60 -9.23 11.23
C ARG A 302 -13.93 -8.37 10.01
N ILE A 303 -13.00 -8.31 9.04
CA ILE A 303 -13.16 -7.49 7.85
C ILE A 303 -13.34 -8.39 6.62
N PRO A 304 -14.46 -8.28 5.86
CA PRO A 304 -14.66 -9.01 4.61
C PRO A 304 -13.59 -8.68 3.56
N TRP A 305 -13.17 -9.69 2.80
CA TRP A 305 -12.06 -9.61 1.84
C TRP A 305 -12.36 -10.30 0.50
N TYR A 306 -13.65 -10.37 0.14
CA TYR A 306 -14.11 -11.15 -0.99
C TYR A 306 -13.66 -10.55 -2.32
N SER A 307 -13.13 -11.37 -3.22
CA SER A 307 -12.73 -10.90 -4.56
C SER A 307 -13.93 -10.36 -5.35
N LYS A 308 -13.68 -9.39 -6.23
CA LYS A 308 -14.69 -8.84 -7.16
C LYS A 308 -15.46 -9.96 -7.88
N PHE A 309 -16.78 -9.83 -7.94
CA PHE A 309 -17.73 -10.73 -8.59
C PHE A 309 -17.75 -12.18 -8.06
N SER A 310 -17.32 -12.42 -6.82
CA SER A 310 -17.31 -13.76 -6.19
C SER A 310 -18.65 -14.19 -5.56
N GLY A 311 -19.63 -13.29 -5.46
CA GLY A 311 -20.95 -13.60 -4.93
C GLY A 311 -21.41 -12.63 -3.87
N ASN A 312 -22.34 -13.08 -3.03
CA ASN A 312 -22.94 -12.27 -1.98
C ASN A 312 -22.66 -12.92 -0.63
N PHE A 313 -21.99 -12.19 0.26
CA PHE A 313 -21.51 -12.72 1.53
C PHE A 313 -21.88 -11.80 2.68
N ALA A 314 -21.90 -12.37 3.89
CA ALA A 314 -22.04 -11.58 5.11
C ALA A 314 -20.85 -10.63 5.29
N PRO A 315 -21.06 -9.47 5.94
CA PRO A 315 -22.33 -8.99 6.50
C PRO A 315 -23.17 -8.13 5.54
N TYR A 316 -22.64 -7.74 4.38
CA TYR A 316 -23.26 -6.74 3.49
C TYR A 316 -24.08 -7.33 2.34
N ASN A 317 -24.13 -8.66 2.22
CA ASN A 317 -24.79 -9.38 1.13
C ASN A 317 -24.27 -8.99 -0.27
N ASN A 318 -22.95 -8.81 -0.38
CA ASN A 318 -22.21 -8.49 -1.59
C ASN A 318 -20.79 -9.13 -1.53
N ASP A 319 -19.94 -8.78 -2.48
CA ASP A 319 -18.53 -9.15 -2.62
C ASP A 319 -17.58 -8.10 -2.01
N GLN A 320 -17.93 -7.56 -0.83
CA GLN A 320 -17.13 -6.51 -0.18
C GLN A 320 -15.67 -6.94 0.05
N HIS A 321 -14.77 -6.03 -0.30
CA HIS A 321 -13.35 -6.05 0.01
C HIS A 321 -12.84 -4.64 0.29
N PRO A 322 -11.65 -4.48 0.89
CA PRO A 322 -11.00 -3.19 1.03
C PRO A 322 -10.43 -2.66 -0.29
N PHE A 323 -10.26 -1.34 -0.32
CA PHE A 323 -9.57 -0.62 -1.39
C PHE A 323 -8.19 -0.16 -0.91
N LEU A 324 -7.29 0.11 -1.85
CA LEU A 324 -5.98 0.72 -1.57
C LEU A 324 -5.71 1.84 -2.57
N ILE A 325 -5.23 2.97 -2.06
CA ILE A 325 -4.67 4.06 -2.87
C ILE A 325 -3.29 4.47 -2.33
N TRP A 326 -2.49 5.11 -3.18
CA TRP A 326 -1.20 5.69 -2.80
C TRP A 326 -0.93 6.98 -3.57
N ASN A 327 -0.14 7.86 -2.97
CA ASN A 327 0.17 9.17 -3.52
C ASN A 327 1.60 9.59 -3.20
N MET A 328 2.12 10.53 -4.00
CA MET A 328 3.43 11.14 -3.80
C MET A 328 3.26 12.65 -3.66
N TYR A 329 3.93 13.21 -2.67
CA TYR A 329 3.88 14.64 -2.37
C TYR A 329 5.27 15.25 -2.38
N ARG A 330 5.36 16.48 -2.88
CA ARG A 330 6.53 17.34 -2.80
C ARG A 330 6.27 18.46 -1.82
N ILE A 331 7.11 18.57 -0.81
CA ILE A 331 7.21 19.77 0.03
C ILE A 331 8.29 20.66 -0.59
N ASN A 332 7.87 21.79 -1.12
CA ASN A 332 8.71 22.77 -1.80
C ASN A 332 9.62 23.52 -0.80
N ALA A 333 10.68 24.13 -1.31
CA ALA A 333 11.60 24.94 -0.50
C ALA A 333 10.94 26.17 0.14
N ASP A 334 9.86 26.68 -0.45
CA ASP A 334 9.04 27.76 0.12
C ASP A 334 8.12 27.29 1.26
N GLY A 335 8.01 25.98 1.49
CA GLY A 335 7.21 25.37 2.54
C GLY A 335 5.84 24.86 2.07
N GLY A 336 5.39 25.15 0.85
CA GLY A 336 4.15 24.64 0.27
C GLY A 336 4.23 23.13 -0.03
N ILE A 337 3.09 22.44 0.00
CA ILE A 337 2.98 21.00 -0.33
C ILE A 337 2.15 20.79 -1.58
N GLU A 338 2.58 19.91 -2.47
CA GLU A 338 1.87 19.52 -3.70
C GLU A 338 1.76 17.99 -3.78
N GLN A 339 0.61 17.48 -4.18
CA GLN A 339 0.43 16.05 -4.47
C GLN A 339 0.72 15.78 -5.95
N ILE A 340 1.97 15.45 -6.25
CA ILE A 340 2.50 15.34 -7.61
C ILE A 340 2.26 13.99 -8.29
N GLY A 341 1.59 13.06 -7.61
CA GLY A 341 1.20 11.77 -8.17
C GLY A 341 0.09 11.13 -7.35
N ARG A 342 -0.87 10.50 -8.05
CA ARG A 342 -2.03 9.83 -7.46
C ARG A 342 -2.27 8.50 -8.18
N SER A 343 -2.43 7.41 -7.44
CA SER A 343 -2.91 6.15 -8.02
C SER A 343 -4.40 6.20 -8.34
N GLY A 344 -4.88 5.29 -9.19
CA GLY A 344 -6.27 4.83 -9.17
C GLY A 344 -6.60 4.09 -7.86
N VAL A 345 -7.59 3.20 -7.90
CA VAL A 345 -7.96 2.36 -6.75
C VAL A 345 -7.61 0.92 -7.03
N LYS A 346 -6.84 0.30 -6.13
CA LYS A 346 -6.63 -1.15 -6.15
C LYS A 346 -7.73 -1.85 -5.35
N HIS A 347 -8.31 -2.89 -5.94
CA HIS A 347 -9.28 -3.78 -5.30
C HIS A 347 -8.57 -4.96 -4.64
N ALA A 348 -8.76 -5.17 -3.34
CA ALA A 348 -8.27 -6.37 -2.66
C ALA A 348 -9.10 -7.62 -3.06
N TRP A 349 -8.48 -8.80 -3.00
CA TRP A 349 -9.07 -10.04 -3.50
C TRP A 349 -8.72 -11.30 -2.70
N LEU A 350 -7.77 -11.21 -1.76
CA LEU A 350 -7.36 -12.26 -0.83
C LEU A 350 -6.65 -11.64 0.38
N THR A 351 -6.75 -12.28 1.55
CA THR A 351 -5.85 -12.06 2.68
C THR A 351 -5.09 -13.33 3.03
N THR A 352 -3.79 -13.20 3.27
CA THR A 352 -2.91 -14.31 3.69
C THR A 352 -3.03 -14.63 5.18
N ASN A 353 -3.59 -13.71 5.98
CA ASN A 353 -3.87 -13.90 7.40
C ASN A 353 -2.67 -14.44 8.22
N TRP A 354 -1.53 -13.77 8.15
CA TRP A 354 -0.39 -14.12 8.99
C TRP A 354 -0.42 -13.37 10.33
N ASP A 355 0.26 -13.90 11.35
CA ASP A 355 0.32 -13.34 12.72
C ASP A 355 -1.04 -13.02 13.38
N CYS A 356 -2.06 -13.78 13.03
CA CYS A 356 -3.40 -13.70 13.61
C CYS A 356 -3.43 -14.05 15.09
N ALA A 357 -4.28 -13.36 15.85
CA ALA A 357 -4.59 -13.78 17.22
C ALA A 357 -5.26 -15.17 17.24
N PRO A 358 -5.18 -15.95 18.34
CA PRO A 358 -5.74 -17.31 18.38
C PRO A 358 -7.23 -17.35 18.03
N GLY A 359 -7.63 -18.29 17.15
CA GLY A 359 -9.02 -18.49 16.70
C GLY A 359 -9.48 -17.58 15.56
N GLU A 360 -8.61 -16.73 15.01
CA GLU A 360 -8.99 -15.70 14.03
C GLU A 360 -8.54 -15.98 12.58
N ASN A 361 -7.80 -17.06 12.33
CA ASN A 361 -7.44 -17.45 10.96
C ASN A 361 -8.50 -18.40 10.40
N ILE A 362 -9.58 -17.82 9.88
CA ILE A 362 -10.82 -18.55 9.55
C ILE A 362 -11.07 -18.73 8.05
N SER A 363 -10.46 -17.90 7.19
CA SER A 363 -10.65 -17.91 5.73
C SER A 363 -9.73 -16.88 5.08
N GLY A 364 -9.21 -17.16 3.87
CA GLY A 364 -8.51 -16.16 3.05
C GLY A 364 -9.40 -15.01 2.55
N GLN A 365 -10.71 -15.09 2.80
CA GLN A 365 -11.70 -14.07 2.40
C GLN A 365 -12.18 -13.21 3.58
N ILE A 366 -11.56 -13.36 4.75
CA ILE A 366 -11.90 -12.59 5.95
C ILE A 366 -10.62 -12.29 6.73
N LEU A 367 -10.31 -11.01 6.94
CA LEU A 367 -9.20 -10.59 7.81
C LEU A 367 -9.65 -10.63 9.28
N GLY A 368 -9.14 -11.60 10.02
CA GLY A 368 -9.43 -11.80 11.43
C GLY A 368 -8.70 -10.81 12.36
N ARG A 369 -9.06 -10.84 13.65
CA ARG A 369 -8.43 -9.97 14.65
C ARG A 369 -6.93 -10.24 14.76
N GLY A 370 -6.14 -9.17 14.72
CA GLY A 370 -4.68 -9.20 14.73
C GLY A 370 -4.04 -9.78 13.47
N CYS A 371 -4.79 -10.28 12.51
CA CYS A 371 -4.22 -10.79 11.27
C CYS A 371 -3.57 -9.65 10.47
N SER A 372 -2.49 -9.98 9.78
CA SER A 372 -1.78 -9.08 8.87
C SER A 372 -1.79 -9.64 7.46
N ASP A 373 -1.62 -8.73 6.49
CA ASP A 373 -1.57 -9.05 5.06
C ASP A 373 -0.68 -8.03 4.35
N THR A 374 -0.06 -8.42 3.24
CA THR A 374 0.74 -7.50 2.42
C THR A 374 0.36 -7.62 0.96
N TYR A 375 -0.08 -6.52 0.37
CA TYR A 375 -0.12 -6.38 -1.08
C TYR A 375 1.21 -5.82 -1.56
N SER A 376 1.91 -6.61 -2.37
CA SER A 376 3.22 -6.27 -2.91
C SER A 376 3.14 -5.30 -4.08
N THR A 377 4.29 -4.80 -4.48
CA THR A 377 4.46 -3.82 -5.54
C THR A 377 3.86 -4.30 -6.86
N PHE A 378 4.11 -5.54 -7.29
CA PHE A 378 3.59 -6.05 -8.57
C PHE A 378 2.07 -6.25 -8.56
N ASN A 379 1.52 -6.78 -7.46
CA ASN A 379 0.07 -6.95 -7.32
C ASN A 379 -0.65 -5.58 -7.28
N ASN A 380 -0.08 -4.61 -6.57
CA ASN A 380 -0.61 -3.24 -6.58
C ASN A 380 -0.51 -2.59 -7.96
N ASP A 381 0.51 -2.93 -8.76
CA ASP A 381 0.67 -2.42 -10.13
C ASP A 381 -0.11 -3.23 -11.19
N ASP A 382 -0.95 -4.19 -10.81
CA ASP A 382 -1.68 -5.05 -11.76
C ASP A 382 -2.92 -4.36 -12.33
N ASN A 383 -3.01 -4.34 -13.66
CA ASN A 383 -4.09 -3.67 -14.38
C ASN A 383 -5.46 -4.29 -14.15
N SER A 384 -5.51 -5.59 -13.85
CA SER A 384 -6.75 -6.34 -13.55
C SER A 384 -7.32 -6.01 -12.17
N ASP A 385 -6.53 -5.37 -11.31
CA ASP A 385 -6.91 -5.02 -9.94
C ASP A 385 -7.07 -3.51 -9.71
N LEU A 386 -6.65 -2.69 -10.68
CA LEU A 386 -6.79 -1.24 -10.66
C LEU A 386 -8.04 -0.74 -11.38
N SER A 387 -8.78 0.17 -10.72
CA SER A 387 -9.94 0.89 -11.24
C SER A 387 -9.84 2.40 -10.96
N PHE A 388 -10.89 3.14 -11.28
CA PHE A 388 -10.95 4.58 -11.04
C PHE A 388 -11.52 4.93 -9.67
N ARG A 389 -10.95 5.94 -9.01
CA ARG A 389 -11.48 6.51 -7.75
C ARG A 389 -12.93 6.98 -7.88
N SER A 390 -13.36 7.37 -9.09
CA SER A 390 -14.74 7.80 -9.38
C SER A 390 -15.79 6.70 -9.17
N GLU A 391 -15.38 5.43 -9.07
CA GLU A 391 -16.28 4.30 -8.86
C GLU A 391 -16.59 4.03 -7.38
N ILE A 392 -15.92 4.72 -6.45
CA ILE A 392 -16.01 4.45 -5.01
C ILE A 392 -16.77 5.58 -4.31
N ILE A 393 -17.63 5.23 -3.36
CA ILE A 393 -18.12 6.15 -2.34
C ILE A 393 -17.19 5.99 -1.13
N PRO A 394 -16.17 6.86 -0.98
CA PRO A 394 -15.05 6.63 -0.07
C PRO A 394 -15.47 6.61 1.41
N ALA A 395 -16.32 7.54 1.85
CA ALA A 395 -16.76 7.61 3.25
C ALA A 395 -17.48 6.34 3.76
N THR A 396 -18.10 5.58 2.87
CA THR A 396 -18.81 4.34 3.20
C THR A 396 -18.13 3.08 2.65
N ASN A 397 -17.04 3.24 1.89
CA ASN A 397 -16.34 2.18 1.16
C ASN A 397 -17.27 1.27 0.35
N GLN A 398 -18.22 1.89 -0.35
CA GLN A 398 -19.09 1.22 -1.31
C GLN A 398 -18.53 1.37 -2.73
N TRP A 399 -18.55 0.28 -3.51
CA TRP A 399 -18.14 0.30 -4.90
C TRP A 399 -19.35 0.27 -5.83
N GLY A 400 -19.34 1.17 -6.81
CA GLY A 400 -20.26 1.21 -7.93
C GLY A 400 -19.97 0.10 -8.94
N ARG A 401 -20.21 -1.16 -8.57
CA ARG A 401 -19.99 -2.34 -9.42
C ARG A 401 -20.63 -2.21 -10.80
N CYS A 402 -21.88 -1.73 -10.89
CA CYS A 402 -22.59 -1.55 -12.15
C CYS A 402 -22.09 -0.29 -12.88
N GLY A 403 -21.60 -0.45 -14.10
CA GLY A 403 -21.05 0.63 -14.92
C GLY A 403 -19.60 0.95 -14.57
N SER A 404 -18.98 0.16 -13.70
CA SER A 404 -17.55 0.20 -13.41
C SER A 404 -16.73 -0.23 -14.63
N LEU A 405 -15.42 -0.01 -14.54
CA LEU A 405 -14.43 -0.54 -15.47
C LEU A 405 -14.58 -2.05 -15.68
N PHE A 406 -14.90 -2.81 -14.64
CA PHE A 406 -14.98 -4.27 -14.68
C PHE A 406 -16.35 -4.81 -15.12
N ASP A 407 -17.43 -4.03 -14.96
CA ASP A 407 -18.79 -4.37 -15.44
C ASP A 407 -19.46 -3.18 -16.12
N PRO A 408 -18.96 -2.77 -17.30
CA PRO A 408 -19.43 -1.56 -17.99
C PRO A 408 -20.91 -1.65 -18.42
N ASN A 409 -21.43 -2.87 -18.62
CA ASN A 409 -22.79 -3.10 -19.10
C ASN A 409 -23.77 -3.50 -17.98
N CYS A 410 -23.34 -3.49 -16.72
CA CYS A 410 -24.16 -3.85 -15.56
C CYS A 410 -24.79 -5.24 -15.64
N VAL A 411 -24.05 -6.23 -16.12
CA VAL A 411 -24.54 -7.61 -16.21
C VAL A 411 -24.35 -8.39 -14.90
N GLY A 412 -23.71 -7.79 -13.90
CA GLY A 412 -23.47 -8.41 -12.60
C GLY A 412 -22.33 -9.44 -12.63
N SER A 413 -21.42 -9.34 -13.59
CA SER A 413 -20.23 -10.18 -13.72
C SER A 413 -19.06 -9.36 -14.31
N ASN A 414 -17.83 -9.80 -14.04
CA ASN A 414 -16.66 -9.17 -14.65
C ASN A 414 -16.67 -9.48 -16.16
N THR A 415 -16.92 -8.47 -16.97
CA THR A 415 -16.91 -8.57 -18.44
C THR A 415 -15.70 -7.88 -19.05
N ASN A 416 -14.84 -7.29 -18.22
CA ASN A 416 -13.64 -6.59 -18.63
C ASN A 416 -12.50 -6.91 -17.66
N SER A 417 -12.15 -8.19 -17.55
CA SER A 417 -11.11 -8.67 -16.63
C SER A 417 -9.71 -8.15 -16.96
N TRP A 418 -9.52 -7.63 -18.17
CA TRP A 418 -8.25 -7.12 -18.68
C TRP A 418 -8.50 -5.80 -19.42
N PRO A 419 -8.75 -4.70 -18.69
CA PRO A 419 -9.01 -3.42 -19.34
C PRO A 419 -7.78 -2.98 -20.15
N ASP A 420 -7.98 -2.74 -21.44
CA ASP A 420 -6.93 -2.24 -22.34
C ASP A 420 -6.70 -0.75 -22.08
N ASP A 421 -5.45 -0.36 -21.80
CA ASP A 421 -5.06 1.03 -21.62
C ASP A 421 -3.57 1.27 -21.95
N ASP A 422 -3.11 2.51 -21.80
CA ASP A 422 -1.72 2.88 -22.05
C ASP A 422 -0.75 2.40 -20.97
N ASP A 423 -1.25 1.64 -19.98
CA ASP A 423 -0.52 1.17 -18.83
C ASP A 423 -0.07 2.29 -17.84
N TYR A 424 -0.60 3.51 -17.96
CA TYR A 424 -0.33 4.62 -17.03
C TYR A 424 -1.59 5.17 -16.36
N VAL A 425 -2.74 5.17 -17.03
CA VAL A 425 -3.96 5.93 -16.63
C VAL A 425 -4.51 5.65 -15.22
N ARG A 426 -4.27 4.45 -14.63
CA ARG A 426 -4.72 4.08 -13.27
C ARG A 426 -3.58 3.96 -12.25
N ARG A 427 -2.35 4.28 -12.65
CA ARG A 427 -1.16 4.16 -11.79
C ARG A 427 -0.76 5.53 -11.25
N LEU A 428 0.04 5.52 -10.18
CA LEU A 428 0.66 6.75 -9.70
C LEU A 428 1.77 7.13 -10.67
N VAL A 429 1.46 8.06 -11.56
CA VAL A 429 2.42 8.67 -12.50
C VAL A 429 2.94 9.98 -11.92
N VAL A 430 4.25 10.19 -12.04
CA VAL A 430 4.92 11.45 -11.71
C VAL A 430 5.76 11.90 -12.90
N ASN A 431 5.81 13.22 -13.16
CA ASN A 431 6.68 13.78 -14.18
C ASN A 431 8.12 13.99 -13.64
N GLU A 432 9.15 13.71 -14.43
CA GLU A 432 10.56 13.96 -14.04
C GLU A 432 10.80 15.39 -13.56
N SER A 433 10.13 16.37 -14.18
CA SER A 433 10.25 17.77 -13.79
C SER A 433 9.75 18.06 -12.37
N GLN A 434 8.84 17.24 -11.84
CA GLN A 434 8.28 17.40 -10.50
C GLN A 434 9.12 16.74 -9.42
N ILE A 435 9.96 15.75 -9.76
CA ILE A 435 10.84 15.02 -8.83
C ILE A 435 12.32 15.35 -9.00
N SER A 436 12.66 16.16 -10.01
CA SER A 436 14.03 16.55 -10.28
C SER A 436 14.58 17.47 -9.18
N PRO A 437 15.73 17.13 -8.56
CA PRO A 437 16.41 18.02 -7.62
C PRO A 437 16.99 19.27 -8.28
N THR A 438 17.28 19.25 -9.59
CA THR A 438 17.74 20.46 -10.30
C THR A 438 16.59 21.45 -10.50
N ARG A 439 15.38 20.96 -10.80
CA ARG A 439 14.20 21.82 -10.98
C ARG A 439 13.55 22.22 -9.66
N ASN A 440 13.65 21.37 -8.63
CA ASN A 440 13.03 21.59 -7.32
C ASN A 440 14.10 21.58 -6.22
N PRO A 441 15.07 22.51 -6.25
CA PRO A 441 16.14 22.54 -5.26
C PRO A 441 15.56 22.77 -3.86
N GLY A 442 16.03 21.97 -2.89
CA GLY A 442 15.56 22.04 -1.50
C GLY A 442 14.20 21.38 -1.23
N ALA A 443 13.57 20.77 -2.25
CA ALA A 443 12.34 20.02 -2.04
C ALA A 443 12.58 18.70 -1.29
N THR A 444 11.58 18.28 -0.51
CA THR A 444 11.55 16.96 0.16
C THR A 444 10.28 16.22 -0.23
N TYR A 445 10.29 14.89 -0.10
CA TYR A 445 9.22 14.06 -0.65
C TYR A 445 8.63 13.12 0.40
N LEU A 446 7.30 12.98 0.31
CA LEU A 446 6.53 12.00 1.06
C LEU A 446 5.86 11.06 0.07
N PHE A 447 5.77 9.79 0.45
CA PHE A 447 4.91 8.82 -0.22
C PHE A 447 3.94 8.28 0.82
N ASP A 448 2.65 8.23 0.50
CA ASP A 448 1.63 7.62 1.36
C ASP A 448 0.95 6.43 0.70
N SER A 449 0.41 5.56 1.54
CA SER A 449 -0.48 4.47 1.16
C SER A 449 -1.62 4.42 2.17
N TRP A 450 -2.82 4.09 1.70
CA TRP A 450 -4.03 4.09 2.49
C TRP A 450 -4.96 2.94 2.11
N TYR A 451 -5.22 2.07 3.07
CA TYR A 451 -6.29 1.08 2.97
C TYR A 451 -7.61 1.65 3.41
N LEU A 452 -8.65 1.45 2.59
CA LEU A 452 -10.01 1.84 2.95
C LEU A 452 -10.85 0.58 3.15
N ALA A 453 -11.32 0.38 4.38
CA ALA A 453 -12.21 -0.72 4.74
C ALA A 453 -13.59 -0.20 5.17
N ARG A 454 -14.65 -0.93 4.82
CA ARG A 454 -16.02 -0.55 5.18
C ARG A 454 -16.19 -0.53 6.69
N GLN A 455 -16.74 0.59 7.19
CA GLN A 455 -16.96 0.85 8.62
C GLN A 455 -15.67 0.87 9.47
N ASP A 456 -14.52 1.10 8.85
CA ASP A 456 -13.29 1.42 9.57
C ASP A 456 -13.53 2.66 10.43
N ILE A 457 -13.40 2.54 11.75
CA ILE A 457 -13.80 3.62 12.68
C ILE A 457 -12.79 4.76 12.72
N ASN A 458 -11.60 4.56 12.16
CA ASN A 458 -10.55 5.55 12.13
C ASN A 458 -9.78 5.45 10.80
N ILE A 459 -9.92 6.42 9.91
CA ILE A 459 -9.19 6.38 8.64
C ILE A 459 -7.70 6.68 8.80
N TYR A 460 -7.28 7.25 9.93
CA TYR A 460 -5.93 7.80 10.09
C TYR A 460 -4.87 6.76 10.49
N ASN A 461 -5.28 5.64 11.07
CA ASN A 461 -4.36 4.54 11.39
C ASN A 461 -4.23 3.54 10.22
N SER A 462 -5.17 3.52 9.27
CA SER A 462 -5.05 2.79 8.00
C SER A 462 -4.33 3.59 6.89
N MET A 463 -3.97 4.85 7.17
CA MET A 463 -3.04 5.68 6.38
C MET A 463 -1.64 5.67 6.99
N ALA A 464 -0.61 5.57 6.17
CA ALA A 464 0.74 5.90 6.60
C ALA A 464 1.57 6.54 5.50
N SER A 465 2.64 7.22 5.91
CA SER A 465 3.61 7.83 4.99
C SER A 465 5.06 7.49 5.35
N VAL A 466 5.91 7.48 4.33
CA VAL A 466 7.37 7.42 4.42
C VAL A 466 7.99 8.62 3.74
N THR A 467 9.19 9.01 4.17
CA THR A 467 10.04 9.94 3.42
C THR A 467 10.98 9.17 2.52
N GLY A 468 11.36 9.75 1.39
CA GLY A 468 12.43 9.25 0.54
C GLY A 468 12.94 10.34 -0.40
N THR A 469 13.90 10.00 -1.23
CA THR A 469 14.51 10.91 -2.20
C THR A 469 14.44 10.31 -3.59
N PRO A 470 13.75 10.96 -4.55
CA PRO A 470 13.86 10.61 -5.95
C PRO A 470 15.31 10.77 -6.42
N THR A 471 15.91 9.70 -6.94
CA THR A 471 17.27 9.72 -7.48
C THR A 471 17.30 9.18 -8.89
N TYR A 472 18.15 9.76 -9.75
CA TYR A 472 18.36 9.30 -11.10
C TYR A 472 19.76 8.73 -11.24
N SER A 473 19.86 7.43 -11.52
CA SER A 473 21.14 6.73 -11.68
C SER A 473 21.00 5.60 -12.69
N GLY A 474 22.04 5.37 -13.50
CA GLY A 474 22.05 4.26 -14.47
C GLY A 474 20.93 4.32 -15.52
N GLY A 475 20.35 5.50 -15.78
CA GLY A 475 19.20 5.68 -16.69
C GLY A 475 17.83 5.62 -16.00
N ASN A 476 17.80 5.47 -14.68
CA ASN A 476 16.62 5.04 -13.94
C ASN A 476 16.29 5.95 -12.77
N TRP A 477 14.99 6.23 -12.59
CA TRP A 477 14.49 6.82 -11.36
C TRP A 477 14.27 5.78 -10.27
N SER A 478 14.59 6.13 -9.04
CA SER A 478 14.25 5.35 -7.85
C SER A 478 13.82 6.25 -6.70
N PHE A 479 13.11 5.71 -5.73
CA PHE A 479 12.80 6.40 -4.47
C PHE A 479 13.71 5.86 -3.37
N ALA A 480 14.88 6.47 -3.23
CA ALA A 480 15.95 5.99 -2.36
C ALA A 480 15.84 6.54 -0.92
N GLY A 481 16.56 5.92 0.02
CA GLY A 481 16.66 6.41 1.40
C GLY A 481 15.32 6.41 2.13
N GLN A 482 14.45 5.44 1.82
CA GLN A 482 13.12 5.35 2.41
C GLN A 482 13.19 5.15 3.94
N GLY A 483 12.34 5.86 4.67
CA GLY A 483 12.31 5.77 6.12
C GLY A 483 11.28 6.70 6.75
N ASN A 484 11.41 6.91 8.06
CA ASN A 484 10.49 7.73 8.85
C ASN A 484 9.02 7.34 8.64
N TYR A 485 8.74 6.04 8.72
CA TYR A 485 7.39 5.50 8.70
C TYR A 485 6.53 6.17 9.77
N ARG A 486 5.32 6.60 9.38
CA ARG A 486 4.40 7.28 10.28
C ARG A 486 2.94 7.10 9.90
N LEU A 487 2.11 6.70 10.86
CA LEU A 487 0.64 6.70 10.73
C LEU A 487 0.07 8.13 10.68
N GLY A 488 -1.10 8.27 10.06
CA GLY A 488 -1.82 9.54 9.95
C GLY A 488 -1.75 10.16 8.56
N SER A 489 -2.50 11.24 8.38
CA SER A 489 -2.56 11.92 7.08
C SER A 489 -1.26 12.69 6.80
N VAL A 490 -0.89 12.81 5.53
CA VAL A 490 0.26 13.64 5.12
C VAL A 490 0.08 15.11 5.49
N THR A 491 -1.15 15.59 5.62
CA THR A 491 -1.46 16.96 6.04
C THR A 491 -1.04 17.21 7.48
N ASP A 492 -1.28 16.26 8.38
CA ASP A 492 -0.82 16.33 9.77
C ASP A 492 0.71 16.41 9.81
N ARG A 493 1.36 15.49 9.08
CA ARG A 493 2.82 15.44 8.97
C ARG A 493 3.42 16.71 8.37
N TRP A 494 2.75 17.32 7.40
CA TRP A 494 3.14 18.60 6.82
C TRP A 494 3.04 19.71 7.86
N VAL A 495 1.97 19.83 8.64
CA VAL A 495 1.87 20.88 9.65
C VAL A 495 2.90 20.70 10.78
N GLU A 496 3.10 19.48 11.27
CA GLU A 496 4.06 19.20 12.34
C GLU A 496 5.52 19.36 11.90
N GLY A 497 5.82 19.17 10.61
CA GLY A 497 7.13 19.36 10.03
C GLY A 497 7.46 20.82 9.66
N ALA A 498 6.65 21.80 10.09
CA ALA A 498 6.88 23.20 9.74
C ALA A 498 8.12 23.78 10.45
N PRO A 499 8.90 24.66 9.78
CA PRO A 499 10.00 25.37 10.43
C PRO A 499 9.54 26.16 11.66
N SER A 500 10.40 26.27 12.67
CA SER A 500 10.12 27.07 13.87
C SER A 500 9.79 28.52 13.49
N GLY A 501 8.76 29.09 14.12
CA GLY A 501 8.27 30.43 13.82
C GLY A 501 7.24 30.50 12.69
N THR A 502 6.97 29.41 11.97
CA THR A 502 5.87 29.36 10.98
C THR A 502 4.53 29.30 11.72
N THR A 503 3.59 30.19 11.41
CA THR A 503 2.22 30.03 11.90
C THR A 503 1.56 28.90 11.14
N VAL A 504 1.03 27.91 11.86
CA VAL A 504 0.39 26.75 11.25
C VAL A 504 -0.96 26.46 11.87
N ALA A 505 -1.86 25.89 11.07
CA ALA A 505 -3.08 25.27 11.56
C ALA A 505 -3.46 24.09 10.67
N ASN A 506 -4.19 23.14 11.23
CA ASN A 506 -4.81 22.04 10.51
C ASN A 506 -6.18 21.82 11.12
N THR A 507 -7.24 21.99 10.35
CA THR A 507 -8.62 21.83 10.83
C THR A 507 -9.36 20.87 9.93
N GLU A 508 -10.03 19.93 10.57
CA GLU A 508 -10.79 18.87 9.93
C GLU A 508 -12.26 19.28 9.80
N LEU A 509 -12.80 19.08 8.60
CA LEU A 509 -14.21 18.93 8.33
C LEU A 509 -14.52 17.43 8.40
N ALA A 510 -15.26 17.00 9.41
CA ALA A 510 -15.75 15.63 9.55
C ALA A 510 -17.28 15.62 9.51
N VAL A 511 -17.86 15.06 8.44
CA VAL A 511 -19.30 15.01 8.21
C VAL A 511 -19.70 13.63 7.70
N ALA A 512 -21.01 13.36 7.61
CA ALA A 512 -21.51 12.07 7.12
C ALA A 512 -21.07 11.73 5.68
N GLU A 513 -20.76 12.74 4.87
CA GLU A 513 -20.26 12.59 3.50
C GLU A 513 -18.74 12.30 3.44
N GLY A 514 -18.04 12.31 4.59
CA GLY A 514 -16.61 12.04 4.73
C GLY A 514 -15.84 13.18 5.40
N HIS A 515 -14.52 13.14 5.21
CA HIS A 515 -13.53 13.98 5.87
C HIS A 515 -12.71 14.78 4.85
N ALA A 516 -12.44 16.03 5.21
CA ALA A 516 -11.48 16.88 4.53
C ALA A 516 -10.69 17.68 5.56
N LYS A 517 -9.48 18.09 5.22
CA LYS A 517 -8.64 18.96 6.06
C LYS A 517 -8.29 20.24 5.32
N VAL A 518 -8.43 21.37 6.00
CA VAL A 518 -7.86 22.65 5.58
C VAL A 518 -6.69 22.94 6.50
N ALA A 519 -5.49 22.84 5.95
CA ALA A 519 -4.26 23.19 6.66
C ALA A 519 -3.64 24.45 6.07
N VAL A 520 -2.92 25.19 6.89
CA VAL A 520 -2.17 26.37 6.47
C VAL A 520 -0.78 26.37 7.07
N ARG A 521 0.19 26.82 6.28
CA ARG A 521 1.47 27.36 6.75
C ARG A 521 1.55 28.82 6.31
N VAL A 522 1.82 29.72 7.25
CA VAL A 522 2.00 31.15 6.97
C VAL A 522 3.46 31.51 7.21
N VAL A 523 4.11 32.01 6.15
CA VAL A 523 5.51 32.42 6.14
C VAL A 523 5.56 33.94 6.19
N ASP A 524 6.13 34.49 7.25
CA ASP A 524 6.46 35.91 7.36
C ASP A 524 7.66 36.22 6.46
N LEU A 525 7.46 37.08 5.45
CA LEU A 525 8.49 37.52 4.51
C LEU A 525 9.27 38.75 5.02
N GLY A 526 8.89 39.27 6.18
CA GLY A 526 9.29 40.59 6.67
C GLY A 526 8.55 41.72 5.94
N ASN A 527 8.83 42.96 6.35
CA ASN A 527 8.26 44.18 5.75
C ASN A 527 6.72 44.20 5.70
N GLY A 528 6.04 43.49 6.60
CA GLY A 528 4.58 43.41 6.64
C GLY A 528 3.98 42.61 5.49
N GLN A 529 4.67 41.60 4.97
CA GLN A 529 4.13 40.67 3.96
C GLN A 529 4.17 39.24 4.46
N TRP A 530 3.10 38.50 4.19
CA TRP A 530 2.97 37.09 4.56
C TRP A 530 2.57 36.26 3.36
N THR A 531 3.18 35.10 3.20
CA THR A 531 2.71 34.09 2.24
C THR A 531 1.92 33.02 2.97
N TYR A 532 0.67 32.85 2.56
CA TYR A 532 -0.19 31.77 3.01
C TYR A 532 -0.07 30.63 2.03
N HIS A 533 0.19 29.43 2.54
CA HIS A 533 0.06 28.17 1.81
C HIS A 533 -1.12 27.42 2.42
N TYR A 534 -2.28 27.43 1.77
CA TYR A 534 -3.42 26.60 2.16
C TYR A 534 -3.34 25.27 1.43
N ALA A 535 -3.19 24.17 2.17
CA ALA A 535 -3.33 22.83 1.67
C ALA A 535 -4.72 22.31 2.02
N VAL A 536 -5.57 22.16 1.00
CA VAL A 536 -6.91 21.56 1.17
C VAL A 536 -6.83 20.13 0.71
N HIS A 537 -6.97 19.21 1.66
CA HIS A 537 -6.90 17.77 1.43
C HIS A 537 -8.29 17.16 1.60
N ASN A 538 -8.91 16.74 0.50
CA ASN A 538 -10.10 15.92 0.55
C ASN A 538 -9.65 14.45 0.76
N LEU A 539 -9.93 13.88 1.94
CA LEU A 539 -9.54 12.52 2.28
C LEU A 539 -10.56 11.54 1.70
N ASP A 540 -11.77 11.49 2.26
CA ASP A 540 -12.90 10.65 1.84
C ASP A 540 -14.20 11.44 1.69
N PHE A 541 -14.18 12.78 1.65
CA PHE A 541 -15.40 13.54 1.37
C PHE A 541 -15.85 13.36 -0.08
N ALA A 542 -17.07 12.88 -0.26
CA ALA A 542 -17.72 12.78 -1.57
C ALA A 542 -19.24 12.92 -1.45
N ARG A 543 -19.82 13.85 -2.21
CA ARG A 543 -21.27 13.88 -2.41
C ARG A 543 -21.64 12.98 -3.57
N ALA A 544 -21.97 11.74 -3.24
CA ALA A 544 -22.28 10.72 -4.23
C ALA A 544 -23.67 10.88 -4.86
N VAL A 545 -23.77 10.63 -6.16
CA VAL A 545 -25.02 10.41 -6.88
C VAL A 545 -25.01 8.96 -7.35
N THR A 546 -26.05 8.21 -6.99
CA THR A 546 -26.11 6.77 -7.23
C THR A 546 -27.39 6.36 -7.93
N GLU A 547 -27.35 5.17 -8.53
CA GLU A 547 -28.50 4.48 -9.10
C GLU A 547 -28.47 3.00 -8.67
N GLY A 548 -29.64 2.43 -8.39
CA GLY A 548 -29.75 1.04 -7.95
C GLY A 548 -29.32 0.82 -6.50
N SER A 549 -28.95 -0.42 -6.18
CA SER A 549 -28.52 -0.84 -4.85
C SER A 549 -27.45 -1.92 -4.95
N GLU A 550 -26.68 -2.10 -3.88
CA GLU A 550 -25.76 -3.23 -3.77
C GLU A 550 -26.52 -4.58 -3.94
N PRO A 551 -25.88 -5.59 -4.55
CA PRO A 551 -24.48 -5.62 -4.99
C PRO A 551 -24.21 -4.91 -6.33
N ASN A 552 -25.23 -4.49 -7.08
CA ASN A 552 -25.09 -3.85 -8.40
C ASN A 552 -25.34 -2.33 -8.33
N LEU A 553 -24.79 -1.69 -7.30
CA LEU A 553 -24.84 -0.24 -7.16
C LEU A 553 -24.12 0.41 -8.35
N ARG A 554 -24.66 1.51 -8.86
CA ARG A 554 -23.97 2.39 -9.82
C ARG A 554 -23.63 3.70 -9.14
N VAL A 555 -22.38 4.13 -9.28
CA VAL A 555 -21.93 5.48 -8.88
C VAL A 555 -21.87 6.35 -10.13
N LEU A 556 -22.75 7.34 -10.21
CA LEU A 556 -22.82 8.29 -11.32
C LEU A 556 -21.88 9.48 -11.13
N SER A 557 -21.61 9.83 -9.87
CA SER A 557 -20.78 10.96 -9.45
C SER A 557 -20.37 10.75 -7.99
N ASN A 558 -19.15 11.15 -7.60
CA ASN A 558 -18.66 11.15 -6.22
C ASN A 558 -17.85 12.43 -5.92
N ARG A 559 -18.34 13.56 -6.43
CA ARG A 559 -17.60 14.82 -6.48
C ARG A 559 -17.39 15.43 -5.08
N GLY A 560 -16.23 16.05 -4.89
CA GLY A 560 -15.89 16.81 -3.68
C GLY A 560 -16.23 18.29 -3.80
N PHE A 561 -15.20 19.15 -3.79
CA PHE A 561 -15.38 20.61 -3.71
C PHE A 561 -15.08 21.32 -5.03
N SER A 562 -15.79 22.40 -5.33
CA SER A 562 -15.65 23.20 -6.56
C SER A 562 -15.09 24.60 -6.34
N SER A 563 -14.98 25.04 -5.08
CA SER A 563 -14.40 26.33 -4.75
C SER A 563 -13.86 26.32 -3.33
N PHE A 564 -12.77 27.06 -3.15
CA PHE A 564 -12.13 27.35 -1.86
C PHE A 564 -12.00 28.85 -1.74
N SER A 565 -12.37 29.41 -0.59
CA SER A 565 -12.17 30.83 -0.34
C SER A 565 -11.88 31.17 1.11
N VAL A 566 -11.11 32.23 1.32
CA VAL A 566 -10.88 32.86 2.63
C VAL A 566 -11.28 34.33 2.59
N PRO A 567 -11.76 34.92 3.69
CA PRO A 567 -11.92 36.36 3.82
C PRO A 567 -10.64 37.12 3.48
N LEU A 568 -10.79 38.30 2.89
CA LEU A 568 -9.74 39.28 2.71
C LEU A 568 -10.18 40.57 3.39
N GLU A 569 -9.34 41.09 4.28
CA GLU A 569 -9.59 42.38 4.91
C GLU A 569 -9.68 43.52 3.89
N ALA A 570 -10.56 44.49 4.16
CA ALA A 570 -10.68 45.70 3.36
C ALA A 570 -9.38 46.51 3.39
N GLY A 571 -8.79 46.75 2.22
CA GLY A 571 -7.57 47.54 2.08
C GLY A 571 -6.29 46.71 2.03
N ALA A 572 -6.35 45.41 2.33
CA ALA A 572 -5.22 44.51 2.14
C ALA A 572 -4.84 44.41 0.65
N VAL A 573 -3.55 44.52 0.37
CA VAL A 573 -2.93 44.39 -0.94
C VAL A 573 -2.53 42.94 -1.17
N VAL A 574 -3.13 42.35 -2.20
CA VAL A 574 -2.81 41.01 -2.69
C VAL A 574 -1.60 41.08 -3.62
N GLY A 575 -0.58 40.29 -3.33
CA GLY A 575 0.61 40.10 -4.15
C GLY A 575 0.51 38.87 -5.04
N THR A 576 1.59 38.09 -5.09
CA THR A 576 1.69 36.88 -5.91
C THR A 576 0.71 35.82 -5.44
N GLN A 577 0.08 35.11 -6.38
CA GLN A 577 -0.76 33.94 -6.11
C GLN A 577 -0.24 32.73 -6.88
N ARG A 578 -0.45 31.53 -6.32
CA ARG A 578 -0.14 30.26 -6.97
C ARG A 578 -1.21 29.22 -6.62
N PHE A 579 -1.67 28.51 -7.63
CA PHE A 579 -2.48 27.30 -7.48
C PHE A 579 -1.64 26.09 -7.92
N SER A 580 -1.92 24.94 -7.33
CA SER A 580 -1.41 23.65 -7.80
C SER A 580 -2.39 22.56 -7.43
N ASP A 581 -2.93 21.88 -8.43
CA ASP A 581 -3.60 20.59 -8.27
C ASP A 581 -2.63 19.40 -8.43
N GLY A 582 -1.35 19.67 -8.66
CA GLY A 582 -0.29 18.67 -8.67
C GLY A 582 -0.06 18.01 -10.03
N ASP A 583 -0.82 18.37 -11.06
CA ASP A 583 -0.45 18.06 -12.44
C ASP A 583 0.28 19.24 -13.10
N LEU A 584 0.45 19.20 -14.44
CA LEU A 584 1.12 20.23 -15.23
C LEU A 584 0.18 20.85 -16.29
N GLU A 585 -1.11 20.60 -16.19
CA GLU A 585 -2.13 20.88 -17.21
C GLU A 585 -2.87 22.19 -16.92
N VAL A 586 -2.24 23.34 -17.17
CA VAL A 586 -2.80 24.69 -16.89
C VAL A 586 -4.26 24.92 -17.34
N GLY A 587 -4.76 24.15 -18.32
CA GLY A 587 -6.15 24.23 -18.78
C GLY A 587 -7.22 23.79 -17.76
N ASN A 588 -6.87 23.02 -16.71
CA ASN A 588 -7.78 22.61 -15.65
C ASN A 588 -7.57 23.39 -14.32
N ASP A 589 -6.63 24.35 -14.31
CA ASP A 589 -6.30 25.14 -13.12
C ASP A 589 -7.49 25.96 -12.60
N TRP A 590 -7.59 26.06 -11.27
CA TRP A 590 -8.63 26.87 -10.62
C TRP A 590 -8.33 28.35 -10.77
N THR A 591 -9.35 29.12 -11.16
CA THR A 591 -9.21 30.56 -11.39
C THR A 591 -9.27 31.34 -10.08
N PHE A 592 -8.31 32.23 -9.87
CA PHE A 592 -8.24 33.10 -8.70
C PHE A 592 -9.00 34.43 -8.86
N SER A 593 -9.63 34.89 -7.79
CA SER A 593 -10.25 36.22 -7.68
C SER A 593 -10.09 36.78 -6.26
N SER A 594 -9.76 38.06 -6.14
CA SER A 594 -9.71 38.81 -4.87
C SER A 594 -10.91 39.75 -4.69
N ALA A 595 -11.98 39.55 -5.46
CA ALA A 595 -13.18 40.39 -5.42
C ALA A 595 -14.12 40.04 -4.27
N GLY A 596 -14.96 40.99 -3.85
CA GLY A 596 -16.03 40.74 -2.87
C GLY A 596 -15.54 40.50 -1.44
N GLY A 597 -14.34 40.98 -1.09
CA GLY A 597 -13.76 40.82 0.25
C GLY A 597 -13.32 39.38 0.55
N ARG A 598 -13.00 38.60 -0.49
CA ARG A 598 -12.51 37.23 -0.36
C ARG A 598 -11.40 36.95 -1.37
N LEU A 599 -10.51 36.05 -1.00
CA LEU A 599 -9.61 35.35 -1.90
C LEU A 599 -10.30 34.04 -2.27
N THR A 600 -10.67 33.89 -3.53
CA THR A 600 -11.48 32.76 -4.01
C THR A 600 -10.77 32.07 -5.17
N TRP A 601 -10.67 30.76 -5.10
CA TRP A 601 -10.28 29.89 -6.19
C TRP A 601 -11.49 29.07 -6.61
N THR A 602 -11.80 29.08 -7.90
CA THR A 602 -12.98 28.40 -8.46
C THR A 602 -12.55 27.41 -9.53
N ALA A 603 -13.05 26.17 -9.41
CA ALA A 603 -12.80 25.12 -10.38
C ALA A 603 -13.39 25.47 -11.76
N PRO A 604 -12.70 25.13 -12.86
CA PRO A 604 -13.32 25.14 -14.18
C PRO A 604 -14.43 24.10 -14.27
N ALA A 605 -15.31 24.24 -15.27
CA ALA A 605 -16.42 23.32 -15.47
C ALA A 605 -15.94 21.87 -15.62
N GLY A 606 -16.49 20.96 -14.81
CA GLY A 606 -16.15 19.54 -14.82
C GLY A 606 -14.98 19.14 -13.92
N ALA A 607 -14.28 20.11 -13.31
CA ALA A 607 -13.22 19.88 -12.33
C ALA A 607 -13.73 20.07 -10.89
N SER A 608 -13.08 19.38 -9.96
CA SER A 608 -13.34 19.47 -8.52
C SER A 608 -12.13 18.92 -7.74
N LEU A 609 -12.07 19.24 -6.45
CA LEU A 609 -11.19 18.61 -5.49
C LEU A 609 -11.88 17.34 -4.98
N ASP A 610 -11.67 16.23 -5.70
CA ASP A 610 -12.25 14.92 -5.39
C ASP A 610 -11.42 14.16 -4.35
N TRP A 611 -11.96 13.06 -3.83
CA TRP A 611 -11.38 12.36 -2.68
C TRP A 611 -9.98 11.78 -2.94
N GLY A 612 -9.22 11.63 -1.86
CA GLY A 612 -7.81 11.27 -1.85
C GLY A 612 -6.91 12.29 -2.57
N SER A 613 -7.38 13.54 -2.72
CA SER A 613 -6.63 14.60 -3.41
C SER A 613 -6.35 15.80 -2.51
N LEU A 614 -5.17 16.40 -2.68
CA LEU A 614 -4.71 17.61 -2.02
C LEU A 614 -4.35 18.67 -3.06
N TYR A 615 -4.97 19.85 -2.96
CA TYR A 615 -4.61 21.04 -3.74
C TYR A 615 -3.96 22.10 -2.86
N LEU A 616 -3.03 22.85 -3.45
CA LEU A 616 -2.36 23.98 -2.83
C LEU A 616 -2.92 25.30 -3.38
N PHE A 617 -3.37 26.15 -2.47
CA PHE A 617 -3.77 27.52 -2.77
C PHE A 617 -2.85 28.46 -2.01
N SER A 618 -2.04 29.22 -2.73
CA SER A 618 -1.04 30.10 -2.14
C SER A 618 -1.21 31.54 -2.58
N VAL A 619 -0.98 32.46 -1.64
CA VAL A 619 -1.15 33.89 -1.86
C VAL A 619 -0.26 34.67 -0.90
N THR A 620 0.41 35.70 -1.42
CA THR A 620 1.09 36.71 -0.62
C THR A 620 0.15 37.88 -0.37
N VAL A 621 0.03 38.33 0.88
CA VAL A 621 -0.82 39.45 1.28
C VAL A 621 -0.07 40.30 2.30
N ASP A 622 -0.32 41.60 2.33
CA ASP A 622 0.20 42.53 3.35
C ASP A 622 -0.65 42.60 4.63
N ALA A 623 -1.31 41.49 4.97
CA ALA A 623 -2.12 41.36 6.17
C ALA A 623 -1.65 40.16 7.00
N PRO A 624 -1.48 40.29 8.33
CA PRO A 624 -0.99 39.21 9.18
C PRO A 624 -2.02 38.09 9.38
N PRO A 625 -1.59 36.91 9.86
CA PRO A 625 -2.52 35.81 10.12
C PRO A 625 -3.38 36.09 11.34
N THR A 626 -4.69 35.98 11.16
CA THR A 626 -5.70 36.10 12.23
C THR A 626 -6.65 34.91 12.20
N PRO A 627 -7.26 34.52 13.34
CA PRO A 627 -8.29 33.49 13.34
C PRO A 627 -9.47 33.86 12.43
N GLY A 628 -9.84 32.96 11.53
CA GLY A 628 -10.99 33.15 10.64
C GLY A 628 -11.57 31.82 10.16
N GLN A 629 -12.38 31.89 9.11
CA GLN A 629 -12.99 30.73 8.49
C GLN A 629 -12.79 30.77 6.98
N SER A 630 -12.24 29.69 6.44
CA SER A 630 -12.34 29.38 5.02
C SER A 630 -13.71 28.80 4.69
N ARG A 631 -14.05 28.78 3.41
CA ARG A 631 -15.26 28.18 2.87
C ARG A 631 -14.92 27.19 1.75
N LEU A 632 -15.50 26.00 1.83
CA LEU A 632 -15.44 24.95 0.82
C LEU A 632 -16.81 24.78 0.17
N ASP A 633 -16.97 25.15 -1.09
CA ASP A 633 -18.22 24.96 -1.84
C ASP A 633 -18.29 23.53 -2.41
N VAL A 634 -19.38 22.81 -2.14
CA VAL A 634 -19.56 21.42 -2.62
C VAL A 634 -19.91 21.43 -4.12
N ALA A 635 -19.18 20.65 -4.91
CA ALA A 635 -19.33 20.61 -6.36
C ALA A 635 -20.69 20.03 -6.80
N GLN A 636 -21.14 18.97 -6.13
CA GLN A 636 -22.44 18.37 -6.39
C GLN A 636 -23.55 19.14 -5.65
N SER A 637 -24.62 19.47 -6.37
CA SER A 637 -25.79 20.15 -5.79
C SER A 637 -26.37 19.36 -4.60
N GLY A 638 -26.71 20.06 -3.52
CA GLY A 638 -27.28 19.45 -2.32
C GLY A 638 -27.27 20.41 -1.15
N SER A 639 -27.70 19.92 0.03
CA SER A 639 -27.65 20.68 1.28
C SER A 639 -26.77 19.93 2.29
N PRO A 640 -25.78 20.60 2.91
CA PRO A 640 -25.42 22.00 2.70
C PRO A 640 -24.69 22.22 1.37
N ALA A 641 -24.78 23.44 0.83
CA ALA A 641 -24.07 23.81 -0.41
C ALA A 641 -22.58 24.09 -0.19
N PHE A 642 -22.18 24.37 1.05
CA PHE A 642 -20.81 24.66 1.44
C PHE A 642 -20.58 24.35 2.92
N TYR A 643 -19.31 24.31 3.31
CA TYR A 643 -18.88 24.19 4.70
C TYR A 643 -17.89 25.30 5.03
N ASP A 644 -18.00 25.86 6.23
CA ASP A 644 -17.00 26.76 6.78
C ASP A 644 -16.02 25.97 7.64
N VAL A 645 -14.72 26.19 7.44
CA VAL A 645 -13.64 25.49 8.16
C VAL A 645 -12.70 26.53 8.76
N ALA A 646 -12.53 26.47 10.08
CA ALA A 646 -11.67 27.40 10.80
C ALA A 646 -10.22 27.27 10.33
N VAL A 647 -9.58 28.39 10.01
CA VAL A 647 -8.18 28.43 9.58
C VAL A 647 -7.68 29.88 9.74
N PRO A 648 -6.39 30.12 9.98
CA PRO A 648 -5.82 31.45 9.85
C PRO A 648 -6.09 32.09 8.48
N VAL A 649 -6.51 33.35 8.48
CA VAL A 649 -6.82 34.16 7.29
C VAL A 649 -6.03 35.47 7.30
N PRO A 650 -5.86 36.14 6.14
CA PRO A 650 -5.27 37.48 6.11
C PRO A 650 -6.21 38.52 6.73
N GLY A 651 -5.79 39.18 7.82
CA GLY A 651 -6.55 40.27 8.43
C GLY A 651 -5.83 40.98 9.58
N ALA A 652 -6.41 42.07 10.07
CA ALA A 652 -5.81 42.93 11.08
C ALA A 652 -5.66 42.24 12.44
N GLN A 653 -4.49 42.43 13.06
CA GLN A 653 -4.32 42.15 14.48
C GLN A 653 -5.43 42.87 15.27
N ALA A 654 -5.97 42.22 16.30
CA ALA A 654 -6.72 42.95 17.31
C ALA A 654 -5.80 44.06 17.84
N ASP A 655 -6.23 45.32 17.76
CA ASP A 655 -5.44 46.48 18.17
C ASP A 655 -4.79 46.22 19.55
N GLU A 656 -3.46 46.08 19.59
CA GLU A 656 -2.66 45.96 20.82
C GLU A 656 -2.79 47.20 21.74
N ILE A 657 -3.51 48.24 21.31
CA ILE A 657 -3.75 49.48 22.05
C ILE A 657 -4.45 49.26 23.40
N PHE A 658 -5.10 48.11 23.64
CA PHE A 658 -5.79 47.84 24.91
C PHE A 658 -5.12 46.78 25.81
N GLU A 659 -3.97 46.20 25.45
CA GLU A 659 -3.31 45.19 26.31
C GLU A 659 -2.55 45.80 27.50
N SER A 660 -2.09 47.04 27.40
CA SER A 660 -1.55 47.79 28.55
C SER A 660 -2.66 48.59 29.21
N GLY A 661 -3.42 47.96 30.09
CA GLY A 661 -4.51 48.59 30.86
C GLY A 661 -4.15 49.97 31.40
N PHE A 662 -4.75 51.00 30.81
CA PHE A 662 -4.97 52.29 31.43
C PHE A 662 -6.48 52.54 31.44
N GLU A 663 -7.14 51.87 32.39
CA GLU A 663 -8.27 52.44 33.16
C GLU A 663 -7.82 52.65 34.61
#